data_AF-A0A6I9YG21-F1
#
_entry.id   AF-A0A6I9YG21-F1
#
_cell.length_a   1.000
_cell.length_b   1.000
_cell.length_c   1.000
_cell.angle_alpha   90.00
_cell.angle_beta   90.00
_cell.angle_gamma   90.00
#
_symmetry.space_group_name_H-M   'P 1'
#
loop_
_entity.id
_entity.type
_entity.pdbx_description
1 polymer ?
#
loop_
_entity_poly.entity_id
_entity_poly.type
_entity_poly.pdbx_seq_one_letter_code
_entity_poly.pdbx_strand_id
1 'polypeptide(L)'
;MKRLAWRTSLAGPSFLGRTPRTCSSSSSAGLLLQEKMATDTDAPLKDEQRMNPLGIQMLSKGLHEQIFRGAQVRYSEEDIQKSVEHLKKHDLWGKETSTIPDVELQLPRMYGANIDEHFCHLAQAQNLPYLEAAKELIQLKMPPMPTEWAWEVGWTRYGPNGEREKVDFPDERALVFDVEVCMEEGHCPTLAVALSPNAWYSWCSKRLVEQRYSWSNQLGLSDLIPLENSSSLKRQEGEERLVVGHNVSFDRAHIKEQYLIQGSQMRFLDTMSMHMAISGLTGFQRSLWKAAKQGKGRGLQQVKQHIKKTRGKDSGPMIGSWNWVDISSINNLADVHSLYVGGQPLQKEARELFVKGSMNDIRNNFQELMNYCSLDVQATYEVFHEQLPLFLKRCPHPVTFAGMLEMGVSYLPVNQNWEKYLDEAQITYEELQKEMKKSLMNLADNTCQLLHEERYKGDPWMWDLKWDLQTFKQKKTKPTRKKKKDANEEPPKVVEKASPLEWQEDPGPPTEEEEQSQNTSQQVLQSLKETVALQPKRIQHLPGHPEWYRNLCPRLNDPSWAPGPSLISLQMRVTPKLMRLTWDGFPLHYSEKHGWGYLVPGRKDNLLEDDPEAALPTCPFRVIEHLYREYCKGKGKEQPVSLDSYLEEEFLTENGDFWQKFELLGHVEVDTDVDSITREQRQEEMESGKSSPEYHHGNGPYNDVNIPGCWFFKLPHKDGNASNVGSPFAKDFLPKMEDGTLKAGIGAADGTHALEINKKISFWRNAHKRIR
;
A
#
# COMPACT_ATOMS: atom_id res chain seq x y z
N MET A 1 -39.03 18.53 -2.88
CA MET A 1 -38.83 19.65 -3.84
C MET A 1 -39.30 20.96 -3.21
N LYS A 2 -38.37 21.73 -2.65
CA LYS A 2 -38.48 23.20 -2.47
C LYS A 2 -37.07 23.72 -2.75
N ARG A 3 -36.91 24.53 -3.80
CA ARG A 3 -35.64 25.17 -4.15
C ARG A 3 -35.38 26.28 -3.13
N LEU A 4 -34.31 26.19 -2.35
CA LEU A 4 -33.75 27.33 -1.64
C LEU A 4 -32.82 28.05 -2.63
N ALA A 5 -33.31 29.16 -3.16
CA ALA A 5 -32.54 30.05 -4.01
C ALA A 5 -31.57 30.84 -3.13
N TRP A 6 -30.28 30.81 -3.48
CA TRP A 6 -29.28 31.74 -2.99
C TRP A 6 -29.69 33.14 -3.48
N ARG A 7 -30.34 33.93 -2.61
CA ARG A 7 -30.68 35.31 -2.91
C ARG A 7 -29.47 36.19 -2.59
N THR A 8 -28.81 36.69 -3.62
CA THR A 8 -28.01 37.92 -3.55
C THR A 8 -28.98 39.11 -3.46
N SER A 9 -29.01 39.80 -2.31
CA SER A 9 -29.71 41.07 -2.18
C SER A 9 -28.73 42.21 -2.47
N LEU A 10 -28.77 42.75 -3.68
CA LEU A 10 -28.23 44.07 -4.01
C LEU A 10 -29.16 45.13 -3.41
N ALA A 11 -28.83 45.61 -2.22
CA ALA A 11 -29.34 46.87 -1.68
C ALA A 11 -28.28 47.43 -0.73
N GLY A 12 -27.50 48.41 -1.20
CA GLY A 12 -26.59 49.15 -0.36
C GLY A 12 -27.34 50.03 0.62
N PRO A 13 -26.89 50.15 1.88
CA PRO A 13 -27.23 51.29 2.71
C PRO A 13 -26.00 52.21 2.82
N SER A 14 -26.21 53.44 2.39
CA SER A 14 -25.39 54.61 2.69
C SER A 14 -25.29 54.79 4.21
N PHE A 15 -24.11 54.54 4.78
CA PHE A 15 -23.77 54.95 6.15
C PHE A 15 -22.73 56.07 6.11
N LEU A 16 -23.21 57.25 6.49
CA LEU A 16 -22.41 58.42 6.86
C LEU A 16 -21.40 58.05 7.95
N GLY A 17 -20.18 58.55 7.76
CA GLY A 17 -19.02 58.18 8.56
C GLY A 17 -19.14 58.48 10.05
N ARG A 18 -18.56 57.58 10.85
CA ARG A 18 -18.03 57.87 12.18
C ARG A 18 -16.77 57.04 12.42
N THR A 19 -15.69 57.76 12.73
CA THR A 19 -14.36 57.29 13.09
C THR A 19 -14.35 56.21 14.17
N PRO A 20 -13.41 55.24 14.14
CA PRO A 20 -13.29 54.24 15.20
C PRO A 20 -12.57 54.83 16.42
N ARG A 21 -13.25 54.83 17.57
CA ARG A 21 -12.59 55.00 18.87
C ARG A 21 -12.16 53.64 19.39
N THR A 22 -10.87 53.50 19.56
CA THR A 22 -10.20 52.47 20.36
C THR A 22 -10.70 52.52 21.81
N CYS A 23 -10.99 51.36 22.40
CA CYS A 23 -11.12 51.20 23.84
C CYS A 23 -10.49 49.86 24.24
N SER A 24 -9.28 49.96 24.77
CA SER A 24 -8.66 49.01 25.69
C SER A 24 -9.34 49.13 27.06
N SER A 25 -9.54 48.02 27.76
CA SER A 25 -9.54 48.03 29.24
C SER A 25 -9.40 46.63 29.82
N SER A 26 -8.36 46.52 30.64
CA SER A 26 -8.12 45.51 31.66
C SER A 26 -9.03 45.69 32.89
N SER A 27 -9.12 44.61 33.68
CA SER A 27 -9.26 44.58 35.15
C SER A 27 -10.64 44.77 35.82
N SER A 28 -11.04 43.70 36.53
CA SER A 28 -11.41 43.63 37.96
C SER A 28 -12.36 44.68 38.58
N ALA A 29 -13.55 44.22 38.98
CA ALA A 29 -14.34 44.54 40.20
C ALA A 29 -15.71 43.86 40.02
N GLY A 30 -16.34 43.14 40.96
CA GLY A 30 -16.44 43.36 42.39
C GLY A 30 -17.81 43.96 42.73
N LEU A 31 -18.59 43.27 43.58
CA LEU A 31 -19.91 43.61 44.16
C LEU A 31 -21.15 43.33 43.28
N LEU A 32 -22.31 42.88 43.80
CA LEU A 32 -22.85 42.89 45.17
C LEU A 32 -23.93 41.79 45.28
N LEU A 33 -23.80 40.89 46.25
CA LEU A 33 -24.84 39.95 46.68
C LEU A 33 -26.00 40.73 47.29
N GLN A 34 -27.21 40.55 46.78
CA GLN A 34 -28.44 40.97 47.44
C GLN A 34 -29.22 39.70 47.81
N GLU A 35 -29.00 39.23 49.04
CA GLU A 35 -29.83 38.22 49.69
C GLU A 35 -31.26 38.74 49.79
N LYS A 36 -32.19 38.08 49.09
CA LYS A 36 -33.59 38.08 49.46
C LYS A 36 -33.92 36.67 49.94
N MET A 37 -34.07 36.56 51.26
CA MET A 37 -34.71 35.43 51.91
C MET A 37 -36.12 35.25 51.32
N ALA A 38 -36.34 34.12 50.68
CA ALA A 38 -37.66 33.57 50.44
C ALA A 38 -37.68 32.17 51.06
N THR A 39 -38.71 31.95 51.86
CA THR A 39 -39.00 30.85 52.76
C THR A 39 -38.89 29.46 52.13
N ASP A 40 -38.17 28.58 52.82
CA ASP A 40 -38.24 27.12 52.69
C ASP A 40 -39.68 26.64 52.87
N THR A 41 -40.27 26.11 51.79
CA THR A 41 -41.33 25.10 51.85
C THR A 41 -41.27 24.23 50.59
N ASP A 42 -41.12 22.93 50.84
CA ASP A 42 -41.58 21.79 50.05
C ASP A 42 -40.79 21.33 48.80
N ALA A 43 -40.06 20.23 49.05
CA ALA A 43 -39.67 19.14 48.16
C ALA A 43 -38.77 19.46 46.95
N PRO A 44 -37.62 18.79 46.78
CA PRO A 44 -36.96 18.78 45.49
C PRO A 44 -37.91 18.07 44.52
N LEU A 45 -38.48 18.82 43.59
CA LEU A 45 -39.05 18.25 42.37
C LEU A 45 -37.97 17.35 41.80
N LYS A 46 -38.17 16.03 41.87
CA LYS A 46 -37.37 15.08 41.10
C LYS A 46 -37.56 15.52 39.65
N ASP A 47 -36.55 16.16 39.07
CA ASP A 47 -36.55 16.47 37.64
C ASP A 47 -36.64 15.10 36.94
N GLU A 48 -37.84 14.75 36.48
CA GLU A 48 -38.09 13.48 35.83
C GLU A 48 -37.23 13.44 34.57
N GLN A 49 -36.26 12.53 34.56
CA GLN A 49 -35.43 12.26 33.39
C GLN A 49 -36.35 12.09 32.18
N ARG A 50 -36.08 12.84 31.12
CA ARG A 50 -36.96 12.84 29.95
C ARG A 50 -36.83 11.50 29.22
N MET A 51 -37.83 10.64 29.36
CA MET A 51 -37.89 9.34 28.68
C MET A 51 -38.85 9.40 27.49
N ASN A 52 -38.59 8.60 26.46
CA ASN A 52 -39.57 8.35 25.40
C ASN A 52 -40.55 7.20 25.79
N PRO A 53 -41.62 6.96 25.00
CA PRO A 53 -42.57 5.86 25.27
C PRO A 53 -41.98 4.44 25.25
N LEU A 54 -40.73 4.27 24.80
CA LEU A 54 -40.03 2.99 24.77
C LEU A 54 -39.04 2.81 25.95
N GLY A 55 -39.00 3.75 26.90
CA GLY A 55 -38.09 3.70 28.04
C GLY A 55 -36.64 4.04 27.70
N ILE A 56 -36.41 4.79 26.61
CA ILE A 56 -35.10 5.31 26.22
C ILE A 56 -34.95 6.73 26.78
N GLN A 57 -33.82 6.99 27.44
CA GLN A 57 -33.47 8.31 27.94
C GLN A 57 -33.17 9.28 26.80
N MET A 58 -33.82 10.43 26.84
CA MET A 58 -33.66 11.52 25.89
C MET A 58 -32.72 12.61 26.46
N LEU A 59 -32.40 13.61 25.65
CA LEU A 59 -31.66 14.79 26.11
C LEU A 59 -32.31 15.42 27.34
N SER A 60 -31.47 15.91 28.27
CA SER A 60 -31.91 16.65 29.45
C SER A 60 -32.80 17.83 29.05
N LYS A 61 -33.75 18.17 29.94
CA LYS A 61 -34.76 19.18 29.65
C LYS A 61 -34.15 20.53 29.25
N GLY A 62 -33.13 20.98 29.98
CA GLY A 62 -32.43 22.23 29.69
C GLY A 62 -31.76 22.26 28.31
N LEU A 63 -31.14 21.16 27.89
CA LEU A 63 -30.55 21.07 26.55
C LEU A 63 -31.63 20.99 25.45
N HIS A 64 -32.70 20.24 25.70
CA HIS A 64 -33.81 20.13 24.77
C HIS A 64 -34.47 21.49 24.51
N GLU A 65 -34.68 22.29 25.55
CA GLU A 65 -35.24 23.64 25.44
C GLU A 65 -34.31 24.57 24.66
N GLN A 66 -32.99 24.50 24.89
CA GLN A 66 -32.02 25.33 24.17
C GLN A 66 -31.92 24.96 22.68
N ILE A 67 -31.93 23.68 22.34
CA ILE A 67 -31.75 23.18 20.96
C ILE A 67 -33.06 23.25 20.17
N PHE A 68 -34.17 22.81 20.75
CA PHE A 68 -35.44 22.65 20.06
C PHE A 68 -36.46 23.74 20.39
N ARG A 69 -36.10 24.71 21.25
CA ARG A 69 -36.91 25.90 21.58
C ARG A 69 -38.35 25.56 21.99
N GLY A 70 -38.50 24.48 22.76
CA GLY A 70 -39.80 24.02 23.24
C GLY A 70 -40.66 23.24 22.24
N ALA A 71 -40.09 22.74 21.13
CA ALA A 71 -40.81 21.87 20.21
C ALA A 71 -41.31 20.60 20.94
N GLN A 72 -42.62 20.34 20.86
CA GLN A 72 -43.21 19.14 21.44
C GLN A 72 -43.15 17.98 20.44
N VAL A 73 -42.62 16.84 20.89
CA VAL A 73 -42.59 15.60 20.11
C VAL A 73 -43.92 14.88 20.30
N ARG A 74 -44.61 14.57 19.20
CA ARG A 74 -45.82 13.73 19.19
C ARG A 74 -45.45 12.35 18.66
N TYR A 75 -45.91 11.31 19.34
CA TYR A 75 -45.69 9.93 18.95
C TYR A 75 -47.00 9.33 18.42
N SER A 76 -46.92 8.57 17.33
CA SER A 76 -48.05 7.75 16.85
C SER A 76 -48.11 6.45 17.65
N GLU A 77 -49.29 6.06 18.12
CA GLU A 77 -49.50 4.78 18.83
C GLU A 77 -49.12 3.59 17.96
N GLU A 78 -49.37 3.67 16.65
CA GLU A 78 -49.01 2.62 15.68
C GLU A 78 -47.50 2.41 15.60
N ASP A 79 -46.71 3.50 15.59
CA ASP A 79 -45.24 3.43 15.50
C ASP A 79 -44.61 2.91 16.79
N ILE A 80 -45.20 3.28 17.95
CA ILE A 80 -44.80 2.74 19.25
C ILE A 80 -45.04 1.23 19.25
N GLN A 81 -46.23 0.78 18.84
CA GLN A 81 -46.57 -0.64 18.84
C GLN A 81 -45.65 -1.45 17.93
N LYS A 82 -45.37 -0.99 16.71
CA LYS A 82 -44.40 -1.62 15.80
C LYS A 82 -43.00 -1.71 16.42
N SER A 83 -42.55 -0.64 17.08
CA SER A 83 -41.26 -0.61 17.76
C SER A 83 -41.20 -1.60 18.92
N VAL A 84 -42.27 -1.69 19.72
CA VAL A 84 -42.40 -2.65 20.83
C VAL A 84 -42.38 -4.09 20.32
N GLU A 85 -43.12 -4.41 19.25
CA GLU A 85 -43.13 -5.74 18.64
C GLU A 85 -41.75 -6.14 18.12
N HIS A 86 -41.03 -5.21 17.47
CA HIS A 86 -39.66 -5.43 17.02
C HIS A 86 -38.71 -5.69 18.20
N LEU A 87 -38.77 -4.87 19.25
CA LEU A 87 -37.95 -5.05 20.45
C LEU A 87 -38.26 -6.36 21.18
N LYS A 88 -39.53 -6.81 21.21
CA LYS A 88 -39.91 -8.12 21.77
C LYS A 88 -39.31 -9.27 20.96
N LYS A 89 -39.34 -9.18 19.62
CA LYS A 89 -38.75 -10.21 18.74
C LYS A 89 -37.25 -10.41 18.98
N HIS A 90 -36.55 -9.33 19.33
CA HIS A 90 -35.11 -9.34 19.62
C HIS A 90 -34.79 -9.55 21.11
N ASP A 91 -35.79 -9.84 21.95
CA ASP A 91 -35.63 -9.99 23.40
C ASP A 91 -34.96 -8.76 24.04
N LEU A 92 -35.37 -7.55 23.65
CA LEU A 92 -34.86 -6.28 24.20
C LEU A 92 -35.93 -5.51 24.97
N TRP A 93 -37.21 -5.83 24.77
CA TRP A 93 -38.31 -5.15 25.43
C TRP A 93 -38.40 -5.53 26.92
N GLY A 94 -38.52 -4.52 27.79
CA GLY A 94 -38.69 -4.71 29.23
C GLY A 94 -37.41 -5.06 30.00
N LYS A 95 -36.24 -5.03 29.35
CA LYS A 95 -34.93 -5.13 30.02
C LYS A 95 -34.56 -3.79 30.68
N GLU A 96 -33.84 -3.85 31.79
CA GLU A 96 -33.35 -2.63 32.47
C GLU A 96 -32.43 -1.83 31.57
N THR A 97 -32.76 -0.56 31.35
CA THR A 97 -31.92 0.39 30.63
C THR A 97 -31.02 1.13 31.61
N SER A 98 -29.72 1.19 31.32
CA SER A 98 -28.81 2.03 32.10
C SER A 98 -29.13 3.50 31.81
N THR A 99 -29.44 4.26 32.86
CA THR A 99 -29.65 5.72 32.76
C THR A 99 -28.40 6.46 33.19
N ILE A 100 -28.17 7.60 32.56
CA ILE A 100 -27.04 8.51 32.82
C ILE A 100 -27.61 9.73 33.57
N PRO A 101 -26.89 10.39 34.50
CA PRO A 101 -27.37 11.63 35.11
C PRO A 101 -27.59 12.72 34.07
N ASP A 102 -28.59 13.56 34.30
CA ASP A 102 -28.89 14.70 33.44
C ASP A 102 -27.75 15.73 33.46
N VAL A 103 -27.49 16.35 32.31
CA VAL A 103 -26.43 17.35 32.14
C VAL A 103 -27.05 18.74 32.06
N GLU A 104 -26.55 19.64 32.89
CA GLU A 104 -26.83 21.07 32.83
C GLU A 104 -25.69 21.80 32.11
N LEU A 105 -25.87 22.03 30.81
CA LEU A 105 -24.92 22.77 29.98
C LEU A 105 -25.64 23.95 29.32
N GLN A 106 -25.04 25.13 29.42
CA GLN A 106 -25.49 26.35 28.74
C GLN A 106 -24.79 26.45 27.38
N LEU A 107 -25.55 26.28 26.30
CA LEU A 107 -25.07 26.37 24.92
C LEU A 107 -24.98 27.84 24.47
N PRO A 108 -24.00 28.19 23.62
CA PRO A 108 -23.96 29.48 22.95
C PRO A 108 -25.24 29.74 22.14
N ARG A 109 -25.57 31.02 21.96
CA ARG A 109 -26.74 31.43 21.19
C ARG A 109 -26.66 30.88 19.75
N MET A 110 -27.64 30.07 19.37
CA MET A 110 -27.76 29.60 17.99
C MET A 110 -28.23 30.73 17.06
N TYR A 111 -27.53 30.89 15.93
CA TYR A 111 -27.88 31.84 14.86
C TYR A 111 -29.09 31.41 14.01
N GLY A 112 -29.39 30.11 13.88
CA GLY A 112 -30.52 29.57 13.10
C GLY A 112 -31.74 29.24 13.95
N ALA A 113 -32.89 28.92 13.35
CA ALA A 113 -34.08 28.46 14.09
C ALA A 113 -33.95 27.02 14.61
N ASN A 114 -33.13 26.22 13.94
CA ASN A 114 -32.80 24.83 14.27
C ASN A 114 -31.30 24.58 13.99
N ILE A 115 -30.83 23.37 14.28
CA ILE A 115 -29.42 22.97 14.09
C ILE A 115 -28.99 23.10 12.62
N ASP A 116 -29.82 22.65 11.68
CA ASP A 116 -29.50 22.66 10.24
C ASP A 116 -29.29 24.09 9.72
N GLU A 117 -30.23 24.99 10.02
CA GLU A 117 -30.11 26.41 9.68
C GLU A 117 -28.91 27.08 10.36
N HIS A 118 -28.62 26.71 11.61
CA HIS A 118 -27.47 27.23 12.34
C HIS A 118 -26.15 26.89 11.63
N PHE A 119 -25.97 25.63 11.24
CA PHE A 119 -24.78 25.21 10.49
C PHE A 119 -24.74 25.79 9.08
N CYS A 120 -25.89 25.96 8.42
CA CYS A 120 -25.97 26.67 7.15
C CYS A 120 -25.45 28.11 7.27
N HIS A 121 -25.91 28.87 8.26
CA HIS A 121 -25.48 30.25 8.48
C HIS A 121 -24.00 30.35 8.82
N LEU A 122 -23.49 29.47 9.68
CA LEU A 122 -22.07 29.42 10.04
C LEU A 122 -21.18 29.17 8.81
N ALA A 123 -21.52 28.14 8.02
CA ALA A 123 -20.75 27.80 6.83
C ALA A 123 -20.86 28.89 5.75
N GLN A 124 -22.00 29.54 5.58
CA GLN A 124 -22.12 30.67 4.66
C GLN A 124 -21.24 31.83 5.11
N ALA A 125 -21.28 32.22 6.38
CA ALA A 125 -20.49 33.32 6.90
C ALA A 125 -18.97 33.08 6.75
N GLN A 126 -18.51 31.86 7.05
CA GLN A 126 -17.08 31.52 6.96
C GLN A 126 -16.56 31.41 5.53
N ASN A 127 -17.36 30.87 4.59
CA ASN A 127 -16.86 30.50 3.26
C ASN A 127 -17.28 31.46 2.15
N LEU A 128 -18.12 32.44 2.43
CA LEU A 128 -18.57 33.41 1.43
C LEU A 128 -17.40 34.08 0.70
N PRO A 129 -16.33 34.55 1.38
CA PRO A 129 -15.21 35.19 0.68
C PRO A 129 -14.52 34.24 -0.31
N TYR A 130 -14.28 32.98 0.08
CA TYR A 130 -13.66 31.99 -0.80
C TYR A 130 -14.59 31.56 -1.95
N LEU A 131 -15.90 31.50 -1.71
CA LEU A 131 -16.87 31.21 -2.77
C LEU A 131 -16.97 32.37 -3.78
N GLU A 132 -16.88 33.62 -3.31
CA GLU A 132 -16.80 34.79 -4.17
C GLU A 132 -15.51 34.77 -5.00
N ALA A 133 -14.36 34.51 -4.38
CA ALA A 133 -13.08 34.33 -5.07
C ALA A 133 -13.15 33.21 -6.14
N ALA A 134 -13.79 32.08 -5.83
CA ALA A 134 -14.00 30.98 -6.77
C ALA A 134 -14.92 31.38 -7.93
N LYS A 135 -15.98 32.16 -7.64
CA LYS A 135 -16.91 32.67 -8.65
C LYS A 135 -16.27 33.72 -9.54
N GLU A 136 -15.43 34.58 -8.99
CA GLU A 136 -14.63 35.53 -9.75
C GLU A 136 -13.79 34.76 -10.76
N LEU A 137 -13.03 33.73 -10.33
CA LEU A 137 -12.22 32.89 -11.24
C LEU A 137 -13.01 32.34 -12.43
N ILE A 138 -14.21 31.79 -12.23
CA ILE A 138 -14.99 31.19 -13.34
C ILE A 138 -15.70 32.22 -14.23
N GLN A 139 -15.91 33.46 -13.78
CA GLN A 139 -16.62 34.48 -14.57
C GLN A 139 -15.73 35.14 -15.63
N LEU A 140 -14.45 34.80 -15.70
CA LEU A 140 -13.46 35.52 -16.45
C LEU A 140 -13.21 34.95 -17.83
N LYS A 141 -12.82 35.85 -18.73
CA LYS A 141 -12.19 35.50 -20.00
C LYS A 141 -10.69 35.37 -19.74
N MET A 142 -10.16 34.16 -19.95
CA MET A 142 -8.75 33.85 -19.72
C MET A 142 -7.82 34.85 -20.43
N PRO A 143 -6.81 35.42 -19.73
CA PRO A 143 -5.81 36.28 -20.36
C PRO A 143 -4.97 35.51 -21.38
N PRO A 144 -4.45 36.19 -22.42
CA PRO A 144 -3.63 35.53 -23.43
C PRO A 144 -2.37 34.93 -22.80
N MET A 145 -2.06 33.68 -23.14
CA MET A 145 -0.85 32.99 -22.68
C MET A 145 0.40 33.68 -23.26
N PRO A 146 1.45 33.89 -22.47
CA PRO A 146 2.69 34.49 -22.96
C PRO A 146 3.39 33.55 -23.95
N THR A 147 3.99 34.11 -25.00
CA THR A 147 4.70 33.34 -26.03
C THR A 147 6.11 32.92 -25.61
N GLU A 148 6.69 33.62 -24.65
CA GLU A 148 8.02 33.33 -24.12
C GLU A 148 8.05 33.66 -22.62
N TRP A 149 8.60 32.73 -21.85
CA TRP A 149 8.69 32.78 -20.39
C TRP A 149 10.04 33.35 -19.94
N ALA A 150 10.05 34.05 -18.81
CA ALA A 150 11.21 34.74 -18.29
C ALA A 150 12.12 33.78 -17.51
N TRP A 151 13.41 33.81 -17.82
CA TRP A 151 14.44 33.06 -17.11
C TRP A 151 14.99 33.89 -15.93
N GLU A 152 14.15 34.13 -14.93
CA GLU A 152 14.50 34.94 -13.76
C GLU A 152 14.09 34.28 -12.45
N VAL A 153 14.92 34.41 -11.41
CA VAL A 153 14.63 33.84 -10.08
C VAL A 153 13.47 34.57 -9.42
N GLY A 154 12.50 33.79 -8.92
CA GLY A 154 11.30 34.29 -8.25
C GLY A 154 10.12 34.42 -9.20
N TRP A 155 9.13 35.22 -8.81
CA TRP A 155 7.91 35.41 -9.60
C TRP A 155 8.06 36.47 -10.69
N THR A 156 7.54 36.15 -11.88
CA THR A 156 7.34 37.09 -12.99
C THR A 156 5.86 37.10 -13.37
N ARG A 157 5.28 38.29 -13.48
CA ARG A 157 3.91 38.58 -13.89
C ARG A 157 3.86 38.92 -15.37
N TYR A 158 2.86 38.38 -16.08
CA TYR A 158 2.60 38.62 -17.50
C TYR A 158 1.22 39.25 -17.67
N GLY A 159 1.20 40.53 -18.03
CA GLY A 159 -0.03 41.27 -18.29
C GLY A 159 -0.66 40.94 -19.64
N PRO A 160 -1.94 41.30 -19.86
CA PRO A 160 -2.66 41.01 -21.11
C PRO A 160 -2.09 41.74 -22.33
N ASN A 161 -1.33 42.81 -22.11
CA ASN A 161 -0.65 43.60 -23.15
C ASN A 161 0.76 43.06 -23.48
N GLY A 162 1.18 41.94 -22.86
CA GLY A 162 2.54 41.40 -23.01
C GLY A 162 3.59 42.04 -22.09
N GLU A 163 3.16 42.87 -21.13
CA GLU A 163 4.02 43.46 -20.10
C GLU A 163 4.59 42.37 -19.17
N ARG A 164 5.89 42.47 -18.82
CA ARG A 164 6.58 41.56 -17.91
C ARG A 164 7.07 42.33 -16.69
N GLU A 165 6.66 41.93 -15.51
CA GLU A 165 7.02 42.59 -14.25
C GLU A 165 7.48 41.55 -13.22
N LYS A 166 8.59 41.85 -12.52
CA LYS A 166 9.05 41.02 -11.41
C LYS A 166 8.26 41.37 -10.15
N VAL A 167 7.68 40.36 -9.51
CA VAL A 167 6.87 40.52 -8.30
C VAL A 167 7.38 39.60 -7.19
N ASP A 168 7.05 39.91 -5.94
CA ASP A 168 7.43 39.07 -4.81
C ASP A 168 6.47 37.88 -4.62
N PHE A 169 5.19 38.08 -4.95
CA PHE A 169 4.11 37.09 -4.94
C PHE A 169 2.94 37.59 -5.81
N PRO A 170 1.99 36.73 -6.22
CA PRO A 170 0.81 37.16 -7.00
C PRO A 170 -0.14 38.05 -6.19
N ASP A 171 -0.56 39.18 -6.75
CA ASP A 171 -1.40 40.15 -6.04
C ASP A 171 -2.86 39.68 -5.88
N GLU A 172 -3.37 38.90 -6.83
CA GLU A 172 -4.77 38.49 -6.88
C GLU A 172 -5.19 37.55 -5.74
N ARG A 173 -6.45 37.69 -5.31
CA ARG A 173 -7.05 36.88 -4.23
C ARG A 173 -7.34 35.43 -4.62
N ALA A 174 -7.35 35.11 -5.93
CA ALA A 174 -7.73 33.80 -6.44
C ALA A 174 -6.84 33.42 -7.61
N LEU A 175 -6.28 32.21 -7.57
CA LEU A 175 -5.34 31.74 -8.58
C LEU A 175 -5.45 30.23 -8.81
N VAL A 176 -5.24 29.79 -10.05
CA VAL A 176 -4.99 28.39 -10.41
C VAL A 176 -3.49 28.17 -10.42
N PHE A 177 -2.99 27.10 -9.82
CA PHE A 177 -1.56 26.92 -9.54
C PHE A 177 -1.12 25.47 -9.66
N ASP A 178 0.08 25.29 -10.19
CA ASP A 178 0.74 23.99 -10.36
C ASP A 178 2.27 24.14 -10.20
N VAL A 179 2.91 23.11 -9.63
CA VAL A 179 4.35 23.09 -9.32
C VAL A 179 5.02 21.84 -9.88
N GLU A 180 6.17 22.04 -10.52
CA GLU A 180 7.03 20.95 -10.99
C GLU A 180 8.33 20.83 -10.19
N VAL A 181 8.74 19.58 -9.97
CA VAL A 181 9.89 19.19 -9.15
C VAL A 181 10.79 18.23 -9.91
N CYS A 182 12.09 18.54 -9.99
CA CYS A 182 13.09 17.61 -10.49
C CYS A 182 13.41 16.53 -9.44
N MET A 183 12.81 15.34 -9.61
CA MET A 183 12.85 14.25 -8.62
C MET A 183 14.25 13.64 -8.43
N GLU A 184 15.14 13.73 -9.43
CA GLU A 184 16.52 13.25 -9.32
C GLU A 184 17.39 14.12 -8.41
N GLU A 185 17.06 15.42 -8.30
CA GLU A 185 17.85 16.42 -7.56
C GLU A 185 17.28 16.69 -6.16
N GLY A 186 16.08 16.18 -5.85
CA GLY A 186 15.47 16.19 -4.52
C GLY A 186 14.01 16.62 -4.52
N HIS A 187 13.59 17.24 -3.41
CA HIS A 187 12.19 17.66 -3.15
C HIS A 187 11.97 19.18 -3.25
N CYS A 188 12.90 19.92 -3.83
CA CYS A 188 12.78 21.37 -3.94
C CYS A 188 11.95 21.75 -5.18
N PRO A 189 11.06 22.74 -5.09
CA PRO A 189 10.31 23.20 -6.25
C PRO A 189 11.28 23.74 -7.31
N THR A 190 11.02 23.39 -8.57
CA THR A 190 11.88 23.75 -9.70
C THR A 190 11.24 24.86 -10.53
N LEU A 191 9.98 24.65 -10.92
CA LEU A 191 9.16 25.60 -11.67
C LEU A 191 7.75 25.65 -11.07
N ALA A 192 7.08 26.78 -11.21
CA ALA A 192 5.65 26.85 -10.98
C ALA A 192 5.00 27.84 -11.93
N VAL A 193 3.73 27.58 -12.25
CA VAL A 193 2.91 28.48 -13.07
C VAL A 193 1.64 28.79 -12.30
N ALA A 194 1.20 30.04 -12.38
CA ALA A 194 -0.11 30.43 -11.86
C ALA A 194 -0.91 31.22 -12.90
N LEU A 195 -2.22 31.02 -12.89
CA LEU A 195 -3.19 31.75 -13.67
C LEU A 195 -4.12 32.51 -12.74
N SER A 196 -4.22 33.81 -12.94
CA SER A 196 -5.13 34.70 -12.22
C SER A 196 -6.14 35.31 -13.18
N PRO A 197 -7.15 36.02 -12.66
CA PRO A 197 -8.07 36.81 -13.48
C PRO A 197 -7.43 37.80 -14.45
N ASN A 198 -6.30 38.40 -14.05
CA ASN A 198 -5.74 39.54 -14.76
C ASN A 198 -4.45 39.20 -15.52
N ALA A 199 -3.74 38.16 -15.10
CA ALA A 199 -2.38 37.88 -15.53
C ALA A 199 -1.99 36.40 -15.41
N TRP A 200 -1.00 36.00 -16.20
CA TRP A 200 -0.24 34.78 -16.01
C TRP A 200 0.97 35.05 -15.11
N TYR A 201 1.43 34.04 -14.41
CA TYR A 201 2.62 34.11 -13.56
C TYR A 201 3.52 32.89 -13.78
N SER A 202 4.83 33.11 -13.77
CA SER A 202 5.83 32.05 -13.68
C SER A 202 6.71 32.24 -12.45
N TRP A 203 7.14 31.14 -11.87
CA TRP A 203 8.13 31.12 -10.80
C TRP A 203 9.28 30.20 -11.18
N CYS A 204 10.50 30.70 -11.09
CA CYS A 204 11.70 29.89 -11.30
C CYS A 204 12.51 29.77 -10.01
N SER A 205 12.90 28.54 -9.70
CA SER A 205 13.76 28.26 -8.56
C SER A 205 15.15 28.86 -8.72
N LYS A 206 15.72 29.31 -7.60
CA LYS A 206 17.13 29.72 -7.54
C LYS A 206 18.06 28.59 -8.00
N ARG A 207 17.69 27.34 -7.73
CA ARG A 207 18.48 26.15 -8.10
C ARG A 207 18.52 25.89 -9.61
N LEU A 208 17.46 26.29 -10.31
CA LEU A 208 17.37 26.15 -11.75
C LEU A 208 18.25 27.19 -12.45
N VAL A 209 18.17 28.46 -12.02
CA VAL A 209 18.83 29.59 -12.68
C VAL A 209 20.31 29.70 -12.29
N GLU A 210 20.66 29.50 -11.02
CA GLU A 210 22.05 29.59 -10.55
C GLU A 210 22.81 28.28 -10.80
N GLN A 211 24.04 28.39 -11.31
CA GLN A 211 24.97 27.26 -11.39
C GLN A 211 25.83 27.20 -10.12
N ARG A 212 25.75 26.09 -9.39
CA ARG A 212 26.58 25.80 -8.21
C ARG A 212 27.12 24.38 -8.28
N TYR A 213 28.27 24.15 -7.66
CA TYR A 213 28.89 22.82 -7.59
C TYR A 213 28.10 21.82 -6.73
N SER A 214 27.38 22.29 -5.69
CA SER A 214 26.50 21.45 -4.88
C SER A 214 25.35 22.27 -4.27
N TRP A 215 24.21 21.61 -4.08
CA TRP A 215 23.05 22.14 -3.37
C TRP A 215 22.82 21.32 -2.10
N SER A 216 22.20 21.95 -1.09
CA SER A 216 21.75 21.21 0.10
C SER A 216 20.57 20.31 -0.28
N ASN A 217 20.57 19.07 0.19
CA ASN A 217 19.42 18.17 0.05
C ASN A 217 18.29 18.50 1.03
N GLN A 218 18.53 19.37 2.01
CA GLN A 218 17.50 19.82 2.97
C GLN A 218 16.71 20.99 2.41
N LEU A 219 15.38 20.90 2.53
CA LEU A 219 14.44 21.92 2.11
C LEU A 219 14.40 23.06 3.15
N GLY A 220 14.81 24.25 2.77
CA GLY A 220 14.70 25.45 3.61
C GLY A 220 13.47 26.29 3.26
N LEU A 221 13.00 27.15 4.18
CA LEU A 221 11.92 28.11 3.91
C LEU A 221 12.25 29.10 2.76
N SER A 222 13.53 29.30 2.46
CA SER A 222 13.98 30.13 1.33
C SER A 222 13.86 29.44 -0.03
N ASP A 223 13.77 28.10 -0.04
CA ASP A 223 13.62 27.31 -1.27
C ASP A 223 12.14 27.16 -1.68
N LEU A 224 11.21 27.52 -0.78
CA LEU A 224 9.76 27.42 -1.00
C LEU A 224 9.18 28.62 -1.74
N ILE A 225 8.04 28.39 -2.40
CA ILE A 225 7.35 29.38 -3.23
C ILE A 225 6.51 30.30 -2.34
N PRO A 226 6.76 31.62 -2.33
CA PRO A 226 5.91 32.56 -1.59
C PRO A 226 4.63 32.86 -2.37
N LEU A 227 3.47 32.78 -1.74
CA LEU A 227 2.19 33.20 -2.33
C LEU A 227 1.52 34.36 -1.57
N GLU A 228 2.05 34.74 -0.41
CA GLU A 228 1.55 35.86 0.37
C GLU A 228 2.70 36.61 1.06
N ASN A 229 2.43 37.81 1.54
CA ASN A 229 3.38 38.56 2.33
C ASN A 229 3.48 38.00 3.77
N SER A 230 4.64 37.42 4.12
CA SER A 230 4.90 36.88 5.46
C SER A 230 4.82 37.94 6.59
N SER A 231 4.89 39.23 6.26
CA SER A 231 4.74 40.34 7.23
C SER A 231 3.28 40.58 7.63
N SER A 232 2.33 40.32 6.74
CA SER A 232 0.90 40.50 6.97
C SER A 232 0.34 39.46 7.96
N LEU A 233 0.96 38.28 8.02
CA LEU A 233 0.61 37.20 8.95
C LEU A 233 0.85 37.57 10.42
N LYS A 234 1.82 38.44 10.71
CA LYS A 234 2.11 38.89 12.09
C LYS A 234 1.04 39.80 12.68
N ARG A 235 0.17 40.39 11.85
CA ARG A 235 -0.86 41.35 12.28
C ARG A 235 -2.26 40.76 12.35
N GLN A 236 -2.46 39.48 11.98
CA GLN A 236 -3.79 38.89 11.78
C GLN A 236 -4.69 39.71 10.83
N GLU A 237 -4.07 40.50 9.94
CA GLU A 237 -4.70 41.29 8.87
C GLU A 237 -4.40 40.63 7.51
N GLY A 238 -4.47 39.30 7.45
CA GLY A 238 -4.26 38.56 6.20
C GLY A 238 -5.51 38.60 5.33
N GLU A 239 -5.34 38.87 4.03
CA GLU A 239 -6.42 38.78 3.05
C GLU A 239 -6.81 37.31 2.78
N GLU A 240 -8.10 37.05 2.58
CA GLU A 240 -8.61 35.71 2.27
C GLU A 240 -8.27 35.34 0.82
N ARG A 241 -7.39 34.34 0.66
CA ARG A 241 -6.86 33.90 -0.64
C ARG A 241 -7.29 32.48 -0.98
N LEU A 242 -7.55 32.24 -2.25
CA LEU A 242 -7.98 30.96 -2.78
C LEU A 242 -7.00 30.45 -3.83
N VAL A 243 -6.50 29.23 -3.63
CA VAL A 243 -5.66 28.53 -4.60
C VAL A 243 -6.41 27.31 -5.12
N VAL A 244 -6.51 27.17 -6.43
CA VAL A 244 -7.12 26.02 -7.10
C VAL A 244 -6.02 25.21 -7.78
N GLY A 245 -6.01 23.90 -7.58
CA GLY A 245 -5.05 23.00 -8.22
C GLY A 245 -5.67 21.65 -8.56
N HIS A 246 -4.90 20.80 -9.23
CA HIS A 246 -5.26 19.40 -9.45
C HIS A 246 -4.34 18.50 -8.65
N ASN A 247 -4.88 17.78 -7.66
CA ASN A 247 -4.09 17.14 -6.62
C ASN A 247 -3.25 18.16 -5.83
N VAL A 248 -3.88 19.29 -5.49
CA VAL A 248 -3.27 20.51 -4.91
C VAL A 248 -2.47 20.27 -3.62
N SER A 249 -2.66 19.14 -2.94
CA SER A 249 -1.87 18.79 -1.75
C SER A 249 -0.37 18.64 -2.06
N PHE A 250 -0.03 18.22 -3.28
CA PHE A 250 1.37 18.16 -3.73
C PHE A 250 1.94 19.57 -3.89
N ASP A 251 1.23 20.46 -4.59
CA ASP A 251 1.65 21.85 -4.81
C ASP A 251 1.72 22.62 -3.50
N ARG A 252 0.74 22.39 -2.61
CA ARG A 252 0.64 22.98 -1.28
C ARG A 252 1.90 22.74 -0.44
N ALA A 253 2.51 21.55 -0.56
CA ALA A 253 3.72 21.21 0.17
C ALA A 253 4.93 22.08 -0.23
N HIS A 254 4.86 22.80 -1.35
CA HIS A 254 5.93 23.67 -1.84
C HIS A 254 5.67 25.16 -1.59
N ILE A 255 4.57 25.50 -0.91
CA ILE A 255 4.19 26.87 -0.57
C ILE A 255 4.78 27.25 0.79
N LYS A 256 5.48 28.38 0.83
CA LYS A 256 6.23 28.85 2.00
C LYS A 256 5.33 29.11 3.21
N GLU A 257 4.20 29.77 3.01
CA GLU A 257 3.31 30.21 4.08
C GLU A 257 2.66 29.03 4.83
N GLN A 258 2.58 27.85 4.20
CA GLN A 258 1.98 26.64 4.78
C GLN A 258 2.81 26.03 5.92
N TYR A 259 4.06 26.45 6.07
CA TYR A 259 4.95 26.03 7.16
C TYR A 259 5.02 27.04 8.31
N LEU A 260 4.26 28.14 8.24
CA LEU A 260 4.22 29.16 9.28
C LEU A 260 3.18 28.79 10.35
N ILE A 261 3.61 28.74 11.61
CA ILE A 261 2.77 28.33 12.77
C ILE A 261 1.56 29.26 12.97
N GLN A 262 1.69 30.56 12.65
CA GLN A 262 0.58 31.51 12.79
C GLN A 262 -0.60 31.20 11.87
N GLY A 263 -0.39 30.40 10.82
CA GLY A 263 -1.39 30.05 9.82
C GLY A 263 -1.72 31.21 8.87
N SER A 264 -2.02 30.90 7.62
CA SER A 264 -2.54 31.87 6.65
C SER A 264 -4.06 31.76 6.49
N GLN A 265 -4.68 32.81 5.96
CA GLN A 265 -6.07 32.79 5.51
C GLN A 265 -6.20 32.23 4.08
N MET A 266 -5.15 31.59 3.56
CA MET A 266 -5.19 30.85 2.31
C MET A 266 -6.02 29.59 2.47
N ARG A 267 -6.83 29.28 1.45
CA ARG A 267 -7.54 28.00 1.32
C ARG A 267 -7.25 27.39 -0.05
N PHE A 268 -7.35 26.06 -0.10
CA PHE A 268 -7.07 25.27 -1.29
C PHE A 268 -8.32 24.56 -1.77
N LEU A 269 -8.58 24.60 -3.08
CA LEU A 269 -9.58 23.78 -3.74
C LEU A 269 -8.90 22.81 -4.70
N ASP A 270 -9.29 21.56 -4.60
CA ASP A 270 -8.74 20.48 -5.39
C ASP A 270 -9.76 19.98 -6.43
N THR A 271 -9.45 20.17 -7.71
CA THR A 271 -10.27 19.66 -8.81
C THR A 271 -10.31 18.13 -8.86
N MET A 272 -9.29 17.44 -8.35
CA MET A 272 -9.32 15.98 -8.23
C MET A 272 -10.36 15.54 -7.20
N SER A 273 -10.39 16.17 -6.03
CA SER A 273 -11.37 15.91 -4.97
C SER A 273 -12.80 16.27 -5.41
N MET A 274 -12.98 17.39 -6.12
CA MET A 274 -14.28 17.77 -6.70
C MET A 274 -14.76 16.74 -7.74
N HIS A 275 -13.87 16.29 -8.64
CA HIS A 275 -14.18 15.20 -9.55
C HIS A 275 -14.63 13.95 -8.81
N MET A 276 -13.93 13.55 -7.74
CA MET A 276 -14.29 12.38 -6.95
C MET A 276 -15.69 12.51 -6.32
N ALA A 277 -16.10 13.71 -5.91
CA ALA A 277 -17.43 13.97 -5.36
C ALA A 277 -18.54 13.97 -6.44
N ILE A 278 -18.23 14.37 -7.67
CA ILE A 278 -19.20 14.48 -8.77
C ILE A 278 -19.32 13.16 -9.54
N SER A 279 -18.20 12.65 -10.05
CA SER A 279 -18.12 11.54 -11.01
C SER A 279 -17.05 10.50 -10.63
N GLY A 280 -16.70 10.41 -9.35
CA GLY A 280 -15.69 9.47 -8.86
C GLY A 280 -16.10 7.99 -8.96
N LEU A 281 -15.09 7.12 -9.03
CA LEU A 281 -15.26 5.68 -9.14
C LEU A 281 -14.93 4.94 -7.83
N THR A 282 -15.66 3.87 -7.52
CA THR A 282 -15.27 2.93 -6.45
C THR A 282 -14.03 2.11 -6.86
N GLY A 283 -13.35 1.48 -5.89
CA GLY A 283 -12.15 0.67 -6.17
C GLY A 283 -12.38 -0.42 -7.21
N PHE A 284 -13.50 -1.13 -7.13
CA PHE A 284 -13.89 -2.15 -8.11
C PHE A 284 -14.20 -1.54 -9.48
N GLN A 285 -14.99 -0.45 -9.51
CA GLN A 285 -15.33 0.23 -10.76
C GLN A 285 -14.10 0.79 -11.49
N ARG A 286 -13.08 1.29 -10.78
CA ARG A 286 -11.82 1.73 -11.41
C ARG A 286 -11.13 0.59 -12.15
N SER A 287 -11.11 -0.61 -11.58
CA SER A 287 -10.53 -1.79 -12.23
C SER A 287 -11.28 -2.15 -13.50
N LEU A 288 -12.63 -2.09 -13.47
CA LEU A 288 -13.48 -2.32 -14.64
C LEU A 288 -13.29 -1.22 -15.70
N TRP A 289 -13.25 0.05 -15.29
CA TRP A 289 -13.06 1.19 -16.19
C TRP A 289 -11.71 1.11 -16.92
N LYS A 290 -10.62 0.81 -16.18
CA LYS A 290 -9.29 0.60 -16.77
C LYS A 290 -9.31 -0.58 -17.75
N ALA A 291 -9.97 -1.67 -17.41
CA ALA A 291 -10.10 -2.82 -18.31
C ALA A 291 -10.87 -2.48 -19.59
N ALA A 292 -11.93 -1.69 -19.48
CA ALA A 292 -12.78 -1.29 -20.61
C ALA A 292 -12.07 -0.30 -21.55
N LYS A 293 -11.43 0.74 -21.00
CA LYS A 293 -10.79 1.80 -21.80
C LYS A 293 -9.35 1.48 -22.22
N GLN A 294 -8.60 0.69 -21.45
CA GLN A 294 -7.18 0.37 -21.73
C GLN A 294 -6.94 -1.03 -22.33
N GLY A 295 -7.98 -1.80 -22.64
CA GLY A 295 -7.90 -3.01 -23.48
C GLY A 295 -7.08 -4.19 -22.95
N LYS A 296 -6.74 -4.25 -21.66
CA LYS A 296 -5.97 -5.39 -21.09
C LYS A 296 -6.91 -6.58 -20.79
N GLY A 297 -6.86 -7.59 -21.66
CA GLY A 297 -7.83 -8.69 -21.82
C GLY A 297 -8.23 -9.55 -20.61
N ARG A 298 -7.53 -9.49 -19.46
CA ARG A 298 -7.98 -10.19 -18.23
C ARG A 298 -9.12 -9.48 -17.51
N GLY A 299 -9.11 -8.15 -17.49
CA GLY A 299 -10.19 -7.37 -16.89
C GLY A 299 -11.48 -7.51 -17.70
N LEU A 300 -11.37 -7.59 -19.04
CA LEU A 300 -12.51 -7.81 -19.93
C LEU A 300 -13.23 -9.16 -19.70
N GLN A 301 -12.51 -10.20 -19.26
CA GLN A 301 -13.10 -11.50 -18.91
C GLN A 301 -13.84 -11.48 -17.56
N GLN A 302 -13.27 -10.86 -16.52
CA GLN A 302 -13.96 -10.64 -15.24
C GLN A 302 -15.19 -9.73 -15.42
N VAL A 303 -15.07 -8.71 -16.27
CA VAL A 303 -16.16 -7.85 -16.75
C VAL A 303 -17.26 -8.68 -17.42
N LYS A 304 -16.93 -9.55 -18.38
CA LYS A 304 -17.91 -10.43 -19.06
C LYS A 304 -18.62 -11.38 -18.09
N GLN A 305 -17.92 -11.91 -17.10
CA GLN A 305 -18.52 -12.76 -16.05
C GLN A 305 -19.45 -11.98 -15.12
N HIS A 306 -19.08 -10.74 -14.74
CA HIS A 306 -19.96 -9.89 -13.94
C HIS A 306 -21.21 -9.47 -14.72
N ILE A 307 -21.07 -9.09 -16.01
CA ILE A 307 -22.20 -8.78 -16.91
C ILE A 307 -23.18 -9.95 -17.03
N LYS A 308 -22.67 -11.19 -17.14
CA LYS A 308 -23.52 -12.39 -17.16
C LYS A 308 -24.28 -12.57 -15.84
N LYS A 309 -23.65 -12.29 -14.69
CA LYS A 309 -24.30 -12.35 -13.37
C LYS A 309 -25.35 -11.25 -13.16
N THR A 310 -25.13 -10.01 -13.62
CA THR A 310 -26.07 -8.89 -13.40
C THR A 310 -27.25 -8.88 -14.37
N ARG A 311 -27.16 -9.55 -15.53
CA ARG A 311 -28.27 -9.66 -16.49
C ARG A 311 -29.42 -10.57 -16.03
N GLY A 312 -29.22 -11.40 -15.01
CA GLY A 312 -30.21 -12.40 -14.58
C GLY A 312 -31.39 -11.86 -13.75
N LYS A 313 -31.33 -10.62 -13.24
CA LYS A 313 -32.38 -10.06 -12.36
C LYS A 313 -32.57 -8.57 -12.62
N ASP A 314 -33.48 -8.24 -13.54
CA ASP A 314 -34.53 -7.22 -13.37
C ASP A 314 -35.02 -6.66 -14.72
N SER A 315 -36.32 -6.80 -14.95
CA SER A 315 -37.10 -6.11 -15.98
C SER A 315 -37.33 -4.64 -15.58
N GLY A 316 -36.25 -3.85 -15.55
CA GLY A 316 -36.26 -2.40 -15.42
C GLY A 316 -35.92 -1.68 -16.73
N PRO A 317 -36.16 -0.36 -16.85
CA PRO A 317 -35.82 0.41 -18.04
C PRO A 317 -34.32 0.27 -18.35
N MET A 318 -34.03 0.12 -19.64
CA MET A 318 -32.74 -0.23 -20.23
C MET A 318 -31.66 0.86 -20.04
N ILE A 319 -31.28 1.16 -18.80
CA ILE A 319 -30.04 1.88 -18.51
C ILE A 319 -28.92 0.86 -18.70
N GLY A 320 -28.28 0.88 -19.87
CA GLY A 320 -27.18 -0.03 -20.19
C GLY A 320 -26.18 -0.11 -19.04
N SER A 321 -25.82 -1.33 -18.61
CA SER A 321 -25.01 -1.61 -17.40
C SER A 321 -23.61 -0.98 -17.39
N TRP A 322 -23.25 -0.22 -18.42
CA TRP A 322 -21.98 0.43 -18.67
C TRP A 322 -22.08 1.94 -18.92
N ASN A 323 -23.28 2.54 -18.90
CA ASN A 323 -23.47 3.98 -19.13
C ASN A 323 -22.65 4.84 -18.14
N TRP A 324 -22.32 4.29 -16.96
CA TRP A 324 -21.49 4.95 -15.97
C TRP A 324 -20.03 5.12 -16.42
N VAL A 325 -19.49 4.26 -17.31
CA VAL A 325 -18.10 4.31 -17.78
C VAL A 325 -17.82 5.57 -18.61
N ASP A 326 -18.82 6.07 -19.33
CA ASP A 326 -18.66 7.24 -20.20
C ASP A 326 -18.96 8.56 -19.47
N ILE A 327 -19.54 8.52 -18.27
CA ILE A 327 -19.82 9.70 -17.42
C ILE A 327 -18.86 9.81 -16.22
N SER A 328 -17.85 8.95 -16.17
CA SER A 328 -16.84 8.89 -15.11
C SER A 328 -15.45 8.65 -15.68
N SER A 329 -14.43 8.99 -14.90
CA SER A 329 -13.04 8.78 -15.29
C SER A 329 -12.17 8.44 -14.08
N ILE A 330 -10.89 8.17 -14.34
CA ILE A 330 -9.88 8.06 -13.29
C ILE A 330 -9.32 9.45 -12.96
N ASN A 331 -8.72 9.55 -11.77
CA ASN A 331 -8.43 10.81 -11.12
C ASN A 331 -7.33 11.68 -11.75
N ASN A 332 -6.64 11.26 -12.81
CA ASN A 332 -5.55 12.09 -13.35
C ASN A 332 -6.10 13.24 -14.21
N LEU A 333 -5.37 14.35 -14.28
CA LEU A 333 -5.81 15.56 -14.97
C LEU A 333 -6.21 15.30 -16.42
N ALA A 334 -5.43 14.51 -17.17
CA ALA A 334 -5.72 14.20 -18.56
C ALA A 334 -7.08 13.49 -18.77
N ASP A 335 -7.39 12.48 -17.95
CA ASP A 335 -8.65 11.74 -18.03
C ASP A 335 -9.83 12.55 -17.45
N VAL A 336 -9.58 13.44 -16.49
CA VAL A 336 -10.58 14.37 -15.95
C VAL A 336 -10.90 15.48 -16.97
N HIS A 337 -9.89 16.09 -17.58
CA HIS A 337 -10.02 17.09 -18.64
C HIS A 337 -10.75 16.52 -19.85
N SER A 338 -10.38 15.31 -20.28
CA SER A 338 -11.08 14.61 -21.37
C SER A 338 -12.56 14.33 -21.07
N LEU A 339 -12.94 14.15 -19.80
CA LEU A 339 -14.32 13.89 -19.40
C LEU A 339 -15.18 15.17 -19.41
N TYR A 340 -14.69 16.27 -18.84
CA TYR A 340 -15.49 17.49 -18.65
C TYR A 340 -15.39 18.46 -19.83
N VAL A 341 -14.19 18.63 -20.38
CA VAL A 341 -13.89 19.62 -21.42
C VAL A 341 -13.79 18.94 -22.79
N GLY A 342 -13.14 17.77 -22.84
CA GLY A 342 -12.80 17.09 -24.09
C GLY A 342 -11.63 17.77 -24.83
N GLY A 343 -11.40 17.38 -26.09
CA GLY A 343 -10.34 17.97 -26.92
C GLY A 343 -9.10 17.11 -27.07
N GLN A 344 -7.96 17.74 -27.38
CA GLN A 344 -6.69 17.05 -27.58
C GLN A 344 -6.14 16.50 -26.25
N PRO A 345 -5.59 15.28 -26.22
CA PRO A 345 -4.98 14.74 -25.02
C PRO A 345 -3.81 15.62 -24.53
N LEU A 346 -3.74 15.83 -23.22
CA LEU A 346 -2.56 16.44 -22.60
C LEU A 346 -1.33 15.56 -22.84
N GLN A 347 -0.22 16.20 -23.26
CA GLN A 347 1.04 15.52 -23.52
C GLN A 347 1.63 15.00 -22.22
N LYS A 348 2.10 13.75 -22.19
CA LYS A 348 2.61 13.11 -20.95
C LYS A 348 4.14 13.02 -20.93
N GLU A 349 4.77 13.31 -22.06
CA GLU A 349 6.17 13.02 -22.32
C GLU A 349 7.09 14.04 -21.63
N ALA A 350 6.72 15.32 -21.65
CA ALA A 350 7.48 16.40 -21.00
C ALA A 350 7.64 16.16 -19.48
N ARG A 351 6.62 15.59 -18.82
CA ARG A 351 6.67 15.21 -17.41
C ARG A 351 7.78 14.21 -17.08
N GLU A 352 8.17 13.33 -18.01
CA GLU A 352 9.23 12.37 -17.74
C GLU A 352 10.58 13.04 -17.49
N LEU A 353 10.81 14.24 -18.03
CA LEU A 353 12.03 15.02 -17.78
C LEU A 353 12.12 15.51 -16.33
N PHE A 354 11.00 15.84 -15.68
CA PHE A 354 11.01 16.17 -14.25
C PHE A 354 11.22 14.92 -13.36
N VAL A 355 10.78 13.75 -13.83
CA VAL A 355 10.84 12.50 -13.04
C VAL A 355 12.19 11.79 -13.17
N LYS A 356 12.78 11.76 -14.37
CA LYS A 356 14.00 10.99 -14.71
C LYS A 356 15.11 11.84 -15.35
N GLY A 357 14.86 13.13 -15.57
CA GLY A 357 15.84 14.03 -16.18
C GLY A 357 16.64 14.78 -15.12
N SER A 358 17.80 15.27 -15.53
CA SER A 358 18.68 16.08 -14.70
C SER A 358 18.25 17.56 -14.71
N MET A 359 18.74 18.34 -13.74
CA MET A 359 18.52 19.79 -13.74
C MET A 359 19.04 20.46 -15.04
N ASN A 360 20.07 19.89 -15.67
CA ASN A 360 20.62 20.42 -16.91
C ASN A 360 19.67 20.20 -18.11
N ASP A 361 18.97 19.07 -18.13
CA ASP A 361 17.97 18.79 -19.17
C ASP A 361 16.78 19.75 -19.07
N ILE A 362 16.39 20.11 -17.84
CA ILE A 362 15.35 21.12 -17.58
C ILE A 362 15.81 22.50 -18.06
N ARG A 363 17.07 22.88 -17.81
CA ARG A 363 17.64 24.15 -18.31
C ARG A 363 17.61 24.21 -19.85
N ASN A 364 17.99 23.12 -20.52
CA ASN A 364 18.06 23.08 -21.97
C ASN A 364 16.68 23.15 -22.65
N ASN A 365 15.64 22.60 -22.00
CA ASN A 365 14.28 22.54 -22.54
C ASN A 365 13.31 23.49 -21.82
N PHE A 366 13.80 24.56 -21.20
CA PHE A 366 13.01 25.43 -20.33
C PHE A 366 11.71 25.97 -20.94
N GLN A 367 11.77 26.52 -22.14
CA GLN A 367 10.59 27.14 -22.77
C GLN A 367 9.50 26.10 -23.07
N GLU A 368 9.90 24.90 -23.49
CA GLU A 368 8.97 23.79 -23.74
C GLU A 368 8.34 23.30 -22.43
N LEU A 369 9.15 23.14 -21.38
CA LEU A 369 8.68 22.71 -20.06
C LEU A 369 7.78 23.74 -19.39
N MET A 370 8.08 25.04 -19.52
CA MET A 370 7.20 26.11 -19.03
C MET A 370 5.86 26.14 -19.76
N ASN A 371 5.89 25.93 -21.09
CA ASN A 371 4.67 25.81 -21.87
C ASN A 371 3.85 24.60 -21.43
N TYR A 372 4.50 23.44 -21.20
CA TYR A 372 3.86 22.26 -20.63
C TYR A 372 3.17 22.57 -19.29
N CYS A 373 3.87 23.18 -18.33
CA CYS A 373 3.30 23.58 -17.03
C CYS A 373 2.10 24.52 -17.21
N SER A 374 2.20 25.48 -18.14
CA SER A 374 1.12 26.43 -18.40
C SER A 374 -0.13 25.80 -19.02
N LEU A 375 0.04 24.76 -19.85
CA LEU A 375 -1.06 23.98 -20.41
C LEU A 375 -1.74 23.12 -19.34
N ASP A 376 -1.00 22.58 -18.38
CA ASP A 376 -1.57 21.85 -17.23
C ASP A 376 -2.37 22.79 -16.31
N VAL A 377 -1.87 24.01 -16.05
CA VAL A 377 -2.63 25.06 -15.33
C VAL A 377 -3.88 25.47 -16.10
N GLN A 378 -3.78 25.65 -17.42
CA GLN A 378 -4.93 25.96 -18.27
C GLN A 378 -5.98 24.83 -18.21
N ALA A 379 -5.57 23.58 -18.36
CA ALA A 379 -6.46 22.43 -18.28
C ALA A 379 -7.13 22.33 -16.91
N THR A 380 -6.39 22.63 -15.83
CA THR A 380 -6.93 22.68 -14.47
C THR A 380 -7.99 23.78 -14.32
N TYR A 381 -7.77 24.96 -14.90
CA TYR A 381 -8.75 26.04 -14.94
C TYR A 381 -10.03 25.63 -15.69
N GLU A 382 -9.89 25.05 -16.89
CA GLU A 382 -11.02 24.62 -17.72
C GLU A 382 -11.85 23.53 -17.01
N VAL A 383 -11.18 22.58 -16.36
CA VAL A 383 -11.83 21.57 -15.52
C VAL A 383 -12.56 22.22 -14.34
N PHE A 384 -11.91 23.14 -13.63
CA PHE A 384 -12.51 23.83 -12.50
C PHE A 384 -13.76 24.62 -12.89
N HIS A 385 -13.72 25.30 -14.04
CA HIS A 385 -14.83 26.07 -14.61
C HIS A 385 -16.08 25.20 -14.77
N GLU A 386 -15.95 23.98 -15.29
CA GLU A 386 -17.07 23.05 -15.44
C GLU A 386 -17.47 22.38 -14.12
N GLN A 387 -16.50 22.06 -13.26
CA GLN A 387 -16.76 21.31 -12.03
C GLN A 387 -17.44 22.14 -10.94
N LEU A 388 -17.09 23.41 -10.77
CA LEU A 388 -17.61 24.22 -9.65
C LEU A 388 -19.15 24.32 -9.65
N PRO A 389 -19.82 24.66 -10.77
CA PRO A 389 -21.28 24.68 -10.82
C PRO A 389 -21.90 23.30 -10.58
N LEU A 390 -21.29 22.23 -11.12
CA LEU A 390 -21.76 20.85 -10.94
C LEU A 390 -21.64 20.40 -9.48
N PHE A 391 -20.51 20.73 -8.83
CA PHE A 391 -20.27 20.44 -7.43
C PHE A 391 -21.32 21.11 -6.55
N LEU A 392 -21.57 22.41 -6.73
CA LEU A 392 -22.57 23.16 -5.95
C LEU A 392 -24.00 22.66 -6.20
N LYS A 393 -24.29 22.13 -7.39
CA LYS A 393 -25.59 21.49 -7.69
C LYS A 393 -25.72 20.11 -7.02
N ARG A 394 -24.65 19.32 -7.00
CA ARG A 394 -24.62 17.96 -6.42
C ARG A 394 -24.59 18.00 -4.89
N CYS A 395 -23.84 18.94 -4.34
CA CYS A 395 -23.61 19.17 -2.91
C CYS A 395 -24.11 20.58 -2.54
N PRO A 396 -25.44 20.79 -2.42
CA PRO A 396 -26.01 22.12 -2.24
C PRO A 396 -25.81 22.72 -0.85
N HIS A 397 -25.43 21.89 0.13
CA HIS A 397 -25.26 22.33 1.51
C HIS A 397 -23.90 23.04 1.69
N PRO A 398 -23.87 24.28 2.23
CA PRO A 398 -22.65 25.09 2.31
C PRO A 398 -21.55 24.46 3.17
N VAL A 399 -21.92 23.65 4.17
CA VAL A 399 -20.94 22.92 5.01
C VAL A 399 -20.09 21.95 4.19
N THR A 400 -20.59 21.39 3.09
CA THR A 400 -19.75 20.50 2.26
C THR A 400 -18.60 21.26 1.61
N PHE A 401 -18.87 22.47 1.11
CA PHE A 401 -17.83 23.34 0.57
C PHE A 401 -16.87 23.81 1.68
N ALA A 402 -17.41 24.17 2.84
CA ALA A 402 -16.64 24.51 4.04
C ALA A 402 -15.65 23.41 4.43
N GLY A 403 -16.15 22.19 4.57
CA GLY A 403 -15.35 21.03 4.96
C GLY A 403 -14.24 20.76 3.97
N MET A 404 -14.49 20.96 2.68
CA MET A 404 -13.47 20.76 1.64
C MET A 404 -12.32 21.78 1.76
N LEU A 405 -12.64 23.05 2.02
CA LEU A 405 -11.62 24.10 2.25
C LEU A 405 -10.81 23.84 3.52
N GLU A 406 -11.47 23.48 4.63
CA GLU A 406 -10.82 23.27 5.91
C GLU A 406 -9.97 21.99 5.95
N MET A 407 -10.42 20.89 5.33
CA MET A 407 -9.60 19.67 5.18
C MET A 407 -8.31 19.96 4.39
N GLY A 408 -8.37 20.90 3.43
CA GLY A 408 -7.23 21.33 2.62
C GLY A 408 -6.12 22.05 3.39
N VAL A 409 -6.38 22.54 4.62
CA VAL A 409 -5.40 23.30 5.44
C VAL A 409 -4.89 22.51 6.64
N SER A 410 -5.19 21.21 6.72
CA SER A 410 -4.65 20.36 7.80
C SER A 410 -3.10 20.42 7.84
N TYR A 411 -2.54 20.57 9.04
CA TYR A 411 -1.09 20.58 9.26
C TYR A 411 -0.75 19.67 10.44
N LEU A 412 0.44 19.07 10.39
CA LEU A 412 0.97 18.20 11.45
C LEU A 412 2.27 18.81 11.97
N PRO A 413 2.27 19.43 13.16
CA PRO A 413 3.49 19.98 13.72
C PRO A 413 4.45 18.84 14.10
N VAL A 414 5.67 18.92 13.58
CA VAL A 414 6.78 18.00 13.92
C VAL A 414 7.92 18.78 14.58
N ASN A 415 8.75 18.07 15.33
CA ASN A 415 9.96 18.62 15.96
C ASN A 415 11.16 17.72 15.65
N GLN A 416 12.33 18.01 16.21
CA GLN A 416 13.55 17.22 15.96
C GLN A 416 13.42 15.75 16.39
N ASN A 417 12.46 15.40 17.25
CA ASN A 417 12.23 14.01 17.63
C ASN A 417 11.69 13.19 16.45
N TRP A 418 11.13 13.80 15.42
CA TRP A 418 10.66 13.09 14.23
C TRP A 418 11.82 12.45 13.47
N GLU A 419 12.90 13.19 13.22
CA GLU A 419 14.11 12.66 12.58
C GLU A 419 14.72 11.54 13.43
N LYS A 420 14.86 11.77 14.74
CA LYS A 420 15.33 10.76 15.68
C LYS A 420 14.46 9.49 15.67
N TYR A 421 13.14 9.64 15.66
CA TYR A 421 12.20 8.52 15.58
C TYR A 421 12.36 7.73 14.28
N LEU A 422 12.52 8.40 13.14
CA LEU A 422 12.74 7.75 11.85
C LEU A 422 14.05 6.96 11.85
N ASP A 423 15.12 7.54 12.37
CA ASP A 423 16.42 6.89 12.45
C ASP A 423 16.40 5.69 13.40
N GLU A 424 15.83 5.83 14.60
CA GLU A 424 15.69 4.73 15.58
C GLU A 424 14.81 3.59 15.05
N ALA A 425 13.70 3.92 14.38
CA ALA A 425 12.83 2.92 13.76
C ALA A 425 13.55 2.18 12.62
N GLN A 426 14.34 2.89 11.82
CA GLN A 426 15.11 2.30 10.74
C GLN A 426 16.25 1.41 11.26
N ILE A 427 16.97 1.83 12.30
CA ILE A 427 18.00 1.01 12.96
C ILE A 427 17.39 -0.27 13.53
N THR A 428 16.29 -0.16 14.28
CA THR A 428 15.60 -1.31 14.86
C THR A 428 15.15 -2.30 13.78
N TYR A 429 14.63 -1.79 12.67
CA TYR A 429 14.26 -2.62 11.52
C TYR A 429 15.48 -3.36 10.94
N GLU A 430 16.61 -2.69 10.74
CA GLU A 430 17.83 -3.28 10.22
C GLU A 430 18.42 -4.33 11.16
N GLU A 431 18.38 -4.10 12.47
CA GLU A 431 18.81 -5.05 13.50
C GLU A 431 17.94 -6.31 13.46
N LEU A 432 16.62 -6.15 13.47
CA LEU A 432 15.68 -7.28 13.36
C LEU A 432 15.87 -8.03 12.04
N GLN A 433 16.12 -7.34 10.92
CA GLN A 433 16.43 -8.02 9.66
C GLN A 433 17.72 -8.84 9.73
N LYS A 434 18.78 -8.31 10.37
CA LYS A 434 20.04 -9.04 10.57
C LYS A 434 19.82 -10.25 11.48
N GLU A 435 19.05 -10.10 12.56
CA GLU A 435 18.71 -11.18 13.49
C GLU A 435 17.91 -12.29 12.81
N MET A 436 16.85 -11.94 12.07
CA MET A 436 16.06 -12.88 11.28
C MET A 436 16.94 -13.62 10.28
N LYS A 437 17.82 -12.90 9.57
CA LYS A 437 18.77 -13.50 8.63
C LYS A 437 19.70 -14.49 9.33
N LYS A 438 20.20 -14.17 10.52
CA LYS A 438 21.03 -15.06 11.32
C LYS A 438 20.28 -16.33 11.74
N SER A 439 19.05 -16.22 12.22
CA SER A 439 18.23 -17.41 12.55
C SER A 439 17.96 -18.28 11.32
N LEU A 440 17.72 -17.68 10.15
CA LEU A 440 17.60 -18.41 8.89
C LEU A 440 18.91 -19.10 8.48
N MET A 441 20.06 -18.45 8.68
CA MET A 441 21.37 -19.05 8.43
C MET A 441 21.60 -20.26 9.35
N ASN A 442 21.32 -20.12 10.65
CA ASN A 442 21.42 -21.23 11.62
C ASN A 442 20.54 -22.42 11.21
N LEU A 443 19.31 -22.17 10.74
CA LEU A 443 18.42 -23.22 10.23
C LEU A 443 19.01 -23.94 9.02
N ALA A 444 19.59 -23.20 8.06
CA ALA A 444 20.24 -23.78 6.90
C ALA A 444 21.45 -24.64 7.30
N ASP A 445 22.30 -24.14 8.20
CA ASP A 445 23.49 -24.83 8.69
C ASP A 445 23.11 -26.12 9.45
N ASN A 446 22.12 -26.04 10.34
CA ASN A 446 21.60 -27.20 11.07
C ASN A 446 20.97 -28.23 10.14
N THR A 447 20.27 -27.78 9.09
CA THR A 447 19.65 -28.66 8.12
C THR A 447 20.71 -29.44 7.33
N CYS A 448 21.87 -28.86 7.04
CA CYS A 448 22.96 -29.60 6.38
C CYS A 448 23.45 -30.83 7.16
N GLN A 449 23.25 -30.89 8.47
CA GLN A 449 23.58 -32.06 9.29
C GLN A 449 22.70 -33.29 8.94
N LEU A 450 21.56 -33.10 8.27
CA LEU A 450 20.71 -34.19 7.78
C LEU A 450 21.33 -34.96 6.60
N LEU A 451 22.40 -34.44 6.00
CA LEU A 451 23.19 -35.17 5.00
C LEU A 451 23.84 -36.41 5.61
N HIS A 452 24.21 -36.36 6.89
CA HIS A 452 24.77 -37.50 7.60
C HIS A 452 23.70 -38.61 7.73
N GLU A 453 24.07 -39.83 7.35
CA GLU A 453 23.20 -41.02 7.33
C GLU A 453 21.94 -40.87 6.44
N GLU A 454 21.94 -39.91 5.51
CA GLU A 454 20.81 -39.65 4.60
C GLU A 454 19.48 -39.38 5.32
N ARG A 455 19.52 -38.85 6.55
CA ARG A 455 18.33 -38.57 7.39
C ARG A 455 17.33 -37.62 6.73
N TYR A 456 17.78 -36.82 5.76
CA TYR A 456 16.91 -35.94 4.96
C TYR A 456 15.80 -36.71 4.21
N LYS A 457 15.98 -37.99 3.87
CA LYS A 457 14.95 -38.82 3.22
C LYS A 457 13.72 -39.05 4.11
N GLY A 458 13.91 -39.05 5.43
CA GLY A 458 12.83 -39.20 6.41
C GLY A 458 12.19 -37.88 6.86
N ASP A 459 12.68 -36.72 6.39
CA ASP A 459 12.21 -35.41 6.80
C ASP A 459 11.13 -34.89 5.83
N PRO A 460 9.88 -34.60 6.29
CA PRO A 460 8.77 -34.17 5.43
C PRO A 460 8.98 -32.89 4.62
N TRP A 461 9.94 -32.03 4.99
CA TRP A 461 10.21 -30.77 4.30
C TRP A 461 11.46 -30.84 3.41
N MET A 462 12.38 -31.77 3.67
CA MET A 462 13.71 -31.81 3.03
C MET A 462 13.90 -32.92 2.01
N TRP A 463 13.01 -33.93 1.99
CA TRP A 463 13.13 -35.12 1.14
C TRP A 463 13.16 -34.82 -0.37
N ASP A 464 12.50 -33.75 -0.81
CA ASP A 464 12.35 -33.37 -2.22
C ASP A 464 13.41 -32.36 -2.70
N LEU A 465 14.37 -31.99 -1.85
CA LEU A 465 15.47 -31.10 -2.21
C LEU A 465 16.62 -31.86 -2.89
N LYS A 466 17.44 -31.14 -3.67
CA LYS A 466 18.62 -31.71 -4.33
C LYS A 466 19.81 -31.79 -3.37
N TRP A 467 20.10 -32.99 -2.86
CA TRP A 467 21.19 -33.26 -1.91
C TRP A 467 22.51 -33.70 -2.55
N ASP A 468 22.60 -33.71 -3.89
CA ASP A 468 23.78 -34.16 -4.63
C ASP A 468 25.05 -33.38 -4.28
N LEU A 469 26.12 -34.12 -3.99
CA LEU A 469 27.45 -33.58 -3.72
C LEU A 469 28.26 -33.41 -5.01
N GLN A 470 29.07 -32.36 -5.06
CA GLN A 470 29.96 -32.14 -6.19
C GLN A 470 31.12 -33.16 -6.17
N THR A 471 31.28 -33.90 -7.27
CA THR A 471 32.37 -34.87 -7.42
C THR A 471 33.70 -34.15 -7.70
N PHE A 472 34.77 -34.58 -7.01
CA PHE A 472 36.11 -34.04 -7.22
C PHE A 472 36.71 -34.56 -8.54
N LYS A 473 37.17 -33.64 -9.40
CA LYS A 473 37.96 -34.00 -10.59
C LYS A 473 39.41 -33.57 -10.37
N GLN A 474 40.30 -34.54 -10.15
CA GLN A 474 41.74 -34.33 -10.00
C GLN A 474 42.36 -33.80 -11.29
N LYS A 475 43.48 -33.06 -11.18
CA LYS A 475 44.28 -32.66 -12.34
C LYS A 475 44.88 -33.93 -12.97
N LYS A 476 44.34 -34.38 -14.10
CA LYS A 476 45.01 -35.40 -14.92
C LYS A 476 46.37 -34.85 -15.37
N THR A 477 47.44 -35.55 -15.04
CA THR A 477 48.75 -35.37 -15.70
C THR A 477 48.54 -35.62 -17.20
N LYS A 478 48.88 -34.63 -18.04
CA LYS A 478 48.84 -34.84 -19.49
C LYS A 478 49.93 -35.86 -19.84
N PRO A 479 49.62 -37.00 -20.50
CA PRO A 479 50.68 -37.78 -21.11
C PRO A 479 51.31 -36.92 -22.21
N THR A 480 52.64 -36.84 -22.22
CA THR A 480 53.45 -36.16 -23.23
C THR A 480 53.13 -36.74 -24.61
N ARG A 481 52.21 -36.10 -25.34
CA ARG A 481 51.96 -36.40 -26.75
C ARG A 481 53.20 -36.00 -27.55
N LYS A 482 53.89 -36.99 -28.12
CA LYS A 482 54.89 -36.80 -29.18
C LYS A 482 54.29 -35.90 -30.27
N LYS A 483 54.82 -34.68 -30.41
CA LYS A 483 54.52 -33.76 -31.52
C LYS A 483 54.95 -34.43 -32.83
N LYS A 484 53.99 -34.78 -33.68
CA LYS A 484 54.21 -34.78 -35.14
C LYS A 484 54.03 -33.34 -35.61
N LYS A 485 55.06 -32.82 -36.28
CA LYS A 485 54.99 -31.59 -37.07
C LYS A 485 54.07 -31.85 -38.26
N ASP A 486 53.16 -30.92 -38.54
CA ASP A 486 53.01 -30.36 -39.88
C ASP A 486 52.11 -29.11 -39.85
N ALA A 487 52.27 -28.31 -40.90
CA ALA A 487 52.13 -26.87 -40.94
C ALA A 487 50.77 -26.36 -41.46
N ASN A 488 50.60 -25.04 -41.35
CA ASN A 488 49.57 -24.14 -41.89
C ASN A 488 48.19 -24.10 -41.22
N GLU A 489 47.90 -23.05 -40.46
CA GLU A 489 47.08 -21.90 -40.88
C GLU A 489 46.94 -20.84 -39.74
N GLU A 490 46.66 -19.60 -40.15
CA GLU A 490 46.75 -18.32 -39.40
C GLU A 490 45.71 -18.10 -38.28
N PRO A 491 45.90 -17.07 -37.40
CA PRO A 491 45.21 -16.95 -36.12
C PRO A 491 43.98 -16.01 -36.16
N PRO A 492 43.11 -16.07 -35.14
CA PRO A 492 42.45 -14.84 -34.67
C PRO A 492 42.68 -14.55 -33.18
N LYS A 493 43.28 -13.36 -32.97
CA LYS A 493 42.97 -12.29 -32.01
C LYS A 493 42.90 -12.60 -30.50
N VAL A 494 44.05 -12.27 -29.91
CA VAL A 494 44.35 -11.73 -28.56
C VAL A 494 43.22 -10.92 -27.90
N VAL A 495 42.94 -11.22 -26.62
CA VAL A 495 42.83 -10.20 -25.56
C VAL A 495 43.59 -10.70 -24.34
N GLU A 496 44.41 -9.79 -23.82
CA GLU A 496 45.57 -9.98 -22.95
C GLU A 496 45.23 -10.41 -21.52
N LYS A 497 46.09 -11.27 -20.95
CA LYS A 497 46.56 -11.10 -19.57
C LYS A 497 47.95 -11.70 -19.41
N ALA A 498 48.91 -10.78 -19.29
CA ALA A 498 50.27 -10.85 -18.75
C ALA A 498 50.91 -12.26 -18.59
N SER A 499 51.89 -12.51 -19.45
CA SER A 499 53.02 -13.38 -19.15
C SER A 499 53.90 -12.76 -18.06
N PRO A 500 54.57 -13.61 -17.27
CA PRO A 500 56.00 -13.43 -17.05
C PRO A 500 56.74 -14.44 -17.94
N LEU A 501 57.45 -13.93 -18.93
CA LEU A 501 58.54 -14.66 -19.58
C LEU A 501 59.76 -14.46 -18.67
N GLU A 502 60.19 -15.51 -17.97
CA GLU A 502 61.58 -15.60 -17.54
C GLU A 502 62.17 -16.91 -18.05
N TRP A 503 63.24 -16.73 -18.81
CA TRP A 503 64.19 -17.74 -19.21
C TRP A 503 64.77 -18.40 -17.96
N GLN A 504 64.70 -19.73 -17.87
CA GLN A 504 65.63 -20.48 -17.04
C GLN A 504 66.56 -21.23 -17.98
N GLU A 505 67.76 -20.66 -18.13
CA GLU A 505 68.95 -21.42 -18.48
C GLU A 505 69.06 -22.63 -17.54
N ASP A 506 69.50 -23.75 -18.10
CA ASP A 506 69.80 -24.98 -17.37
C ASP A 506 70.79 -24.67 -16.23
N PRO A 507 70.39 -24.75 -14.95
CA PRO A 507 71.39 -24.67 -13.89
C PRO A 507 72.19 -25.97 -14.01
N GLY A 508 73.46 -25.85 -14.38
CA GLY A 508 74.38 -26.99 -14.40
C GLY A 508 74.35 -27.76 -13.08
N PRO A 509 74.89 -28.99 -13.04
CA PRO A 509 74.85 -29.82 -11.85
C PRO A 509 75.42 -29.05 -10.64
N PRO A 510 74.79 -29.20 -9.45
CA PRO A 510 75.13 -28.44 -8.26
C PRO A 510 76.58 -28.70 -7.84
N THR A 511 77.18 -27.71 -7.18
CA THR A 511 78.58 -27.79 -6.72
C THR A 511 78.63 -28.64 -5.44
N GLU A 512 79.73 -29.38 -5.16
CA GLU A 512 79.85 -30.30 -4.00
C GLU A 512 79.51 -29.68 -2.63
N GLU A 513 79.57 -28.35 -2.49
CA GLU A 513 79.17 -27.63 -1.26
C GLU A 513 77.64 -27.55 -1.06
N GLU A 514 76.83 -27.72 -2.11
CA GLU A 514 75.36 -27.76 -2.04
C GLU A 514 74.83 -29.16 -1.66
N GLU A 515 75.63 -30.21 -1.79
CA GLU A 515 75.24 -31.59 -1.44
C GLU A 515 75.23 -31.84 0.08
N GLN A 516 76.00 -31.10 0.87
CA GLN A 516 76.17 -31.34 2.30
C GLN A 516 75.19 -30.58 3.20
N SER A 517 74.38 -29.68 2.64
CA SER A 517 73.27 -29.03 3.36
C SER A 517 71.93 -29.17 2.63
N GLN A 518 71.73 -30.29 1.91
CA GLN A 518 70.42 -30.63 1.33
C GLN A 518 69.37 -30.77 2.43
N ASN A 519 68.74 -29.64 2.61
CA ASN A 519 67.87 -29.23 3.68
C ASN A 519 66.66 -30.15 3.65
N THR A 520 66.33 -30.79 4.78
CA THR A 520 65.07 -31.54 4.95
C THR A 520 63.87 -30.71 4.48
N SER A 521 63.94 -29.39 4.60
CA SER A 521 62.96 -28.43 4.06
C SER A 521 62.83 -28.44 2.53
N GLN A 522 63.91 -28.62 1.75
CA GLN A 522 63.84 -28.73 0.28
C GLN A 522 63.27 -30.08 -0.16
N GLN A 523 63.60 -31.18 0.53
CA GLN A 523 63.00 -32.49 0.27
C GLN A 523 61.49 -32.50 0.62
N VAL A 524 61.10 -31.85 1.71
CA VAL A 524 59.68 -31.61 2.05
C VAL A 524 59.01 -30.70 1.02
N LEU A 525 59.71 -29.70 0.49
CA LEU A 525 59.16 -28.83 -0.55
C LEU A 525 59.02 -29.57 -1.90
N GLN A 526 59.92 -30.50 -2.20
CA GLN A 526 59.85 -31.40 -3.36
C GLN A 526 58.66 -32.35 -3.23
N SER A 527 58.47 -32.99 -2.06
CA SER A 527 57.32 -33.87 -1.79
C SER A 527 55.99 -33.09 -1.77
N LEU A 528 55.99 -31.84 -1.29
CA LEU A 528 54.85 -30.94 -1.41
C LEU A 528 54.57 -30.54 -2.86
N LYS A 529 55.60 -30.33 -3.69
CA LYS A 529 55.44 -30.09 -5.14
C LYS A 529 54.85 -31.31 -5.85
N GLU A 530 55.22 -32.53 -5.45
CA GLU A 530 54.63 -33.77 -5.98
C GLU A 530 53.14 -33.92 -5.60
N THR A 531 52.75 -33.47 -4.40
CA THR A 531 51.33 -33.47 -3.98
C THR A 531 50.47 -32.40 -4.69
N VAL A 532 51.05 -31.47 -5.45
CA VAL A 532 50.29 -30.52 -6.30
C VAL A 532 49.46 -31.25 -7.36
N ALA A 533 49.90 -32.43 -7.81
CA ALA A 533 49.14 -33.28 -8.75
C ALA A 533 47.83 -33.81 -8.13
N LEU A 534 47.76 -33.92 -6.79
CA LEU A 534 46.57 -34.32 -6.06
C LEU A 534 45.58 -33.16 -5.84
N GLN A 535 45.97 -31.92 -6.18
CA GLN A 535 45.06 -30.77 -6.05
C GLN A 535 43.90 -30.84 -7.07
N PRO A 536 42.70 -30.37 -6.69
CA PRO A 536 41.57 -30.27 -7.60
C PRO A 536 41.90 -29.43 -8.84
N LYS A 537 41.39 -29.83 -10.01
CA LYS A 537 41.59 -29.10 -11.27
C LYS A 537 41.03 -27.68 -11.25
N ARG A 538 40.00 -27.45 -10.44
CA ARG A 538 39.35 -26.16 -10.20
C ARG A 538 38.96 -26.09 -8.73
N ILE A 539 39.16 -24.95 -8.08
CA ILE A 539 38.64 -24.70 -6.73
C ILE A 539 37.11 -24.78 -6.82
N GLN A 540 36.54 -25.79 -6.16
CA GLN A 540 35.09 -26.00 -6.12
C GLN A 540 34.48 -25.10 -5.03
N HIS A 541 33.30 -24.57 -5.29
CA HIS A 541 32.60 -23.72 -4.33
C HIS A 541 31.95 -24.63 -3.27
N LEU A 542 32.43 -24.51 -2.02
CA LEU A 542 31.96 -25.27 -0.84
C LEU A 542 31.80 -26.79 -1.10
N PRO A 543 32.92 -27.52 -1.33
CA PRO A 543 32.86 -28.96 -1.52
C PRO A 543 32.29 -29.66 -0.28
N GLY A 544 31.53 -30.74 -0.50
CA GLY A 544 30.87 -31.49 0.58
C GLY A 544 29.51 -30.94 1.03
N HIS A 545 29.03 -29.83 0.44
CA HIS A 545 27.70 -29.28 0.72
C HIS A 545 26.73 -29.53 -0.45
N PRO A 546 25.42 -29.69 -0.16
CA PRO A 546 24.40 -29.92 -1.19
C PRO A 546 24.20 -28.69 -2.09
N GLU A 547 23.63 -28.90 -3.28
CA GLU A 547 23.40 -27.82 -4.27
C GLU A 547 22.55 -26.67 -3.70
N TRP A 548 21.44 -26.98 -3.02
CA TRP A 548 20.55 -25.97 -2.47
C TRP A 548 21.25 -25.05 -1.46
N TYR A 549 22.16 -25.58 -0.64
CA TYR A 549 22.90 -24.80 0.37
C TYR A 549 24.01 -23.95 -0.27
N ARG A 550 24.71 -24.49 -1.28
CA ARG A 550 25.71 -23.73 -2.04
C ARG A 550 25.09 -22.53 -2.74
N ASN A 551 23.87 -22.66 -3.25
CA ASN A 551 23.13 -21.55 -3.85
C ASN A 551 22.78 -20.44 -2.85
N LEU A 552 22.80 -20.72 -1.53
CA LEU A 552 22.62 -19.72 -0.47
C LEU A 552 23.92 -19.00 -0.08
N CYS A 553 25.07 -19.47 -0.56
CA CYS A 553 26.37 -18.92 -0.19
C CYS A 553 26.96 -18.10 -1.37
N PRO A 554 27.47 -16.88 -1.15
CA PRO A 554 28.16 -16.13 -2.18
C PRO A 554 29.46 -16.86 -2.59
N ARG A 555 29.92 -16.60 -3.82
CA ARG A 555 31.18 -17.19 -4.32
C ARG A 555 32.37 -16.46 -3.71
N LEU A 556 33.49 -17.17 -3.53
CA LEU A 556 34.70 -16.62 -2.90
C LEU A 556 35.28 -15.38 -3.62
N ASN A 557 34.98 -15.23 -4.90
CA ASN A 557 35.47 -14.13 -5.75
C ASN A 557 34.49 -12.93 -5.79
N ASP A 558 33.37 -13.01 -5.07
CA ASP A 558 32.34 -11.97 -5.04
C ASP A 558 32.69 -10.91 -3.99
N PRO A 559 32.63 -9.60 -4.30
CA PRO A 559 32.82 -8.53 -3.30
C PRO A 559 31.87 -8.61 -2.10
N SER A 560 30.70 -9.26 -2.27
CA SER A 560 29.71 -9.49 -1.24
C SER A 560 29.93 -10.79 -0.44
N TRP A 561 31.11 -11.43 -0.57
CA TRP A 561 31.39 -12.69 0.11
C TRP A 561 31.32 -12.55 1.64
N ALA A 562 30.56 -13.43 2.26
CA ALA A 562 30.45 -13.58 3.70
C ALA A 562 30.42 -15.08 4.05
N PRO A 563 30.93 -15.47 5.23
CA PRO A 563 30.87 -16.86 5.68
C PRO A 563 29.42 -17.31 5.90
N GLY A 564 29.11 -18.52 5.46
CA GLY A 564 27.78 -19.14 5.62
C GLY A 564 26.74 -18.74 4.54
N PRO A 565 25.48 -19.19 4.70
CA PRO A 565 24.41 -19.02 3.72
C PRO A 565 23.79 -17.61 3.74
N SER A 566 24.62 -16.59 3.48
CA SER A 566 24.25 -15.18 3.60
C SER A 566 23.29 -14.66 2.50
N LEU A 567 22.97 -15.43 1.47
CA LEU A 567 21.98 -15.05 0.45
C LEU A 567 20.54 -15.46 0.83
N ILE A 568 20.35 -16.14 1.96
CA ILE A 568 19.02 -16.59 2.40
C ILE A 568 18.07 -15.41 2.63
N SER A 569 16.86 -15.54 2.10
CA SER A 569 15.78 -14.56 2.29
C SER A 569 14.41 -15.24 2.33
N LEU A 570 13.40 -14.54 2.86
CA LEU A 570 12.01 -15.02 2.92
C LEU A 570 11.37 -15.22 1.52
N GLN A 571 11.95 -14.65 0.46
CA GLN A 571 11.45 -14.81 -0.91
C GLN A 571 11.87 -16.15 -1.52
N MET A 572 12.87 -16.82 -0.95
CA MET A 572 13.37 -18.08 -1.49
C MET A 572 12.42 -19.23 -1.17
N ARG A 573 12.20 -20.11 -2.14
CA ARG A 573 11.31 -21.28 -1.98
C ARG A 573 11.79 -22.27 -0.91
N VAL A 574 13.09 -22.29 -0.63
CA VAL A 574 13.69 -23.16 0.39
C VAL A 574 13.39 -22.68 1.81
N THR A 575 13.13 -21.38 2.01
CA THR A 575 13.00 -20.79 3.34
C THR A 575 11.78 -21.29 4.14
N PRO A 576 10.56 -21.39 3.56
CA PRO A 576 9.42 -22.04 4.24
C PRO A 576 9.70 -23.48 4.68
N LYS A 577 10.49 -24.21 3.90
CA LYS A 577 10.90 -25.58 4.21
C LYS A 577 11.91 -25.62 5.35
N LEU A 578 12.93 -24.76 5.32
CA LEU A 578 13.94 -24.63 6.39
C LEU A 578 13.31 -24.26 7.74
N MET A 579 12.27 -23.43 7.71
CA MET A 579 11.49 -23.07 8.91
C MET A 579 10.48 -24.15 9.32
N ARG A 580 10.38 -25.25 8.56
CA ARG A 580 9.44 -26.36 8.75
C ARG A 580 8.00 -25.88 8.95
N LEU A 581 7.56 -24.95 8.09
CA LEU A 581 6.24 -24.35 8.23
C LEU A 581 5.13 -25.39 8.08
N THR A 582 4.10 -25.25 8.92
CA THR A 582 2.90 -26.09 8.96
C THR A 582 1.65 -25.24 8.78
N TRP A 583 0.65 -25.80 8.10
CA TRP A 583 -0.72 -25.29 8.00
C TRP A 583 -1.66 -26.24 8.75
N ASP A 584 -2.23 -25.78 9.87
CA ASP A 584 -3.07 -26.57 10.77
C ASP A 584 -2.45 -27.94 11.14
N GLY A 585 -1.13 -27.98 11.31
CA GLY A 585 -0.37 -29.19 11.65
C GLY A 585 0.18 -29.98 10.46
N PHE A 586 -0.24 -29.68 9.22
CA PHE A 586 0.25 -30.32 8.02
C PHE A 586 1.47 -29.60 7.42
N PRO A 587 2.50 -30.29 6.91
CA PRO A 587 3.69 -29.66 6.35
C PRO A 587 3.38 -28.93 5.04
N LEU A 588 3.94 -27.72 4.88
CA LEU A 588 3.86 -26.96 3.63
C LEU A 588 4.71 -27.60 2.53
N HIS A 589 4.17 -27.61 1.31
CA HIS A 589 4.84 -28.07 0.10
C HIS A 589 4.58 -27.12 -1.07
N TYR A 590 5.55 -27.00 -1.98
CA TYR A 590 5.44 -26.13 -3.15
C TYR A 590 5.28 -26.97 -4.42
N SER A 591 4.17 -26.78 -5.12
CA SER A 591 3.93 -27.33 -6.45
C SER A 591 4.20 -26.28 -7.53
N GLU A 592 4.86 -26.67 -8.63
CA GLU A 592 5.13 -25.75 -9.74
C GLU A 592 3.86 -25.24 -10.43
N LYS A 593 2.82 -26.09 -10.52
CA LYS A 593 1.54 -25.75 -11.14
C LYS A 593 0.63 -24.94 -10.23
N HIS A 594 0.57 -25.31 -8.95
CA HIS A 594 -0.43 -24.79 -8.00
C HIS A 594 0.12 -23.84 -6.93
N GLY A 595 1.44 -23.64 -6.88
CA GLY A 595 2.09 -22.81 -5.88
C GLY A 595 2.16 -23.47 -4.51
N TRP A 596 2.13 -22.67 -3.44
CA TRP A 596 2.18 -23.18 -2.07
C TRP A 596 0.88 -23.85 -1.62
N GLY A 597 1.03 -25.02 -1.01
CA GLY A 597 -0.03 -25.82 -0.40
C GLY A 597 0.50 -26.61 0.80
N TYR A 598 -0.26 -27.59 1.25
CA TYR A 598 0.11 -28.49 2.35
C TYR A 598 -0.25 -29.94 2.03
N LEU A 599 0.44 -30.87 2.67
CA LEU A 599 0.30 -32.31 2.45
C LEU A 599 -0.54 -32.97 3.54
N VAL A 600 -1.62 -33.64 3.12
CA VAL A 600 -2.54 -34.37 4.01
C VAL A 600 -2.37 -35.88 3.76
N PRO A 601 -2.00 -36.71 4.75
CA PRO A 601 -1.74 -38.14 4.54
C PRO A 601 -3.01 -38.95 4.22
N GLY A 602 -2.88 -40.19 3.79
CA GLY A 602 -4.02 -41.12 3.61
C GLY A 602 -4.46 -41.32 2.15
N ARG A 603 -3.62 -40.93 1.19
CA ARG A 603 -3.82 -41.28 -0.22
C ARG A 603 -3.36 -42.73 -0.46
N LYS A 604 -4.27 -43.61 -0.87
CA LYS A 604 -4.01 -45.06 -1.02
C LYS A 604 -3.84 -45.51 -2.48
N ASP A 605 -4.37 -44.76 -3.44
CA ASP A 605 -4.36 -45.05 -4.88
C ASP A 605 -2.96 -44.95 -5.51
N ASN A 606 -2.02 -44.25 -4.88
CA ASN A 606 -0.69 -43.96 -5.42
C ASN A 606 0.46 -44.58 -4.63
N LEU A 607 0.16 -45.50 -3.72
CA LEU A 607 1.16 -46.31 -3.05
C LEU A 607 1.58 -47.41 -4.03
N LEU A 608 2.75 -47.27 -4.64
CA LEU A 608 3.36 -48.37 -5.39
C LEU A 608 3.66 -49.51 -4.39
N GLU A 609 3.22 -50.73 -4.70
CA GLU A 609 3.74 -51.92 -4.04
C GLU A 609 5.27 -51.91 -4.16
N ASP A 610 5.98 -52.20 -3.07
CA ASP A 610 7.43 -52.10 -2.93
C ASP A 610 8.20 -52.64 -4.15
N ASP A 611 8.51 -51.77 -5.12
CA ASP A 611 9.41 -52.08 -6.23
C ASP A 611 10.83 -51.58 -5.87
N PRO A 612 11.77 -52.48 -5.53
CA PRO A 612 13.09 -52.12 -5.05
C PRO A 612 13.99 -51.44 -6.10
N GLU A 613 13.55 -51.29 -7.37
CA GLU A 613 14.34 -50.72 -8.47
C GLU A 613 13.99 -49.25 -8.82
N ALA A 614 12.94 -48.67 -8.23
CA ALA A 614 12.59 -47.26 -8.44
C ALA A 614 13.37 -46.34 -7.46
N ALA A 615 14.60 -45.98 -7.82
CA ALA A 615 15.50 -45.12 -7.04
C ALA A 615 15.08 -43.62 -6.97
N LEU A 616 13.85 -43.33 -6.55
CA LEU A 616 13.38 -41.98 -6.20
C LEU A 616 13.04 -41.95 -4.69
N PRO A 617 13.43 -40.89 -3.95
CA PRO A 617 13.06 -40.77 -2.55
C PRO A 617 11.53 -40.64 -2.41
N THR A 618 10.90 -41.70 -1.90
CA THR A 618 9.47 -41.75 -1.60
C THR A 618 9.13 -40.80 -0.44
N CYS A 619 8.04 -40.04 -0.57
CA CYS A 619 7.55 -39.13 0.47
C CYS A 619 7.37 -39.84 1.83
N PRO A 620 7.85 -39.29 2.96
CA PRO A 620 7.73 -39.90 4.28
C PRO A 620 6.32 -39.69 4.90
N PHE A 621 5.27 -40.16 4.22
CA PHE A 621 3.87 -39.92 4.62
C PHE A 621 3.53 -40.42 6.04
N ARG A 622 4.15 -41.51 6.51
CA ARG A 622 3.98 -42.02 7.89
C ARG A 622 4.48 -41.03 8.95
N VAL A 623 5.54 -40.27 8.64
CA VAL A 623 6.06 -39.22 9.53
C VAL A 623 5.09 -38.05 9.57
N ILE A 624 4.49 -37.68 8.44
CA ILE A 624 3.47 -36.63 8.34
C ILE A 624 2.25 -37.01 9.19
N GLU A 625 1.80 -38.25 9.11
CA GLU A 625 0.69 -38.76 9.92
C GLU A 625 1.00 -38.67 11.42
N HIS A 626 2.19 -39.08 11.84
CA HIS A 626 2.63 -38.96 13.24
C HIS A 626 2.66 -37.49 13.71
N LEU A 627 3.20 -36.58 12.90
CA LEU A 627 3.25 -35.15 13.21
C LEU A 627 1.85 -34.55 13.39
N TYR A 628 0.90 -34.95 12.54
CA TYR A 628 -0.49 -34.50 12.66
C TYR A 628 -1.16 -35.07 13.92
N ARG A 629 -0.92 -36.34 14.26
CA ARG A 629 -1.43 -36.95 15.51
C ARG A 629 -0.93 -36.20 16.75
N GLU A 630 0.36 -35.85 16.80
CA GLU A 630 0.94 -35.04 17.88
C GLU A 630 0.32 -33.62 17.93
N TYR A 631 0.07 -33.01 16.78
CA TYR A 631 -0.61 -31.72 16.70
C TYR A 631 -2.05 -31.78 17.26
N CYS A 632 -2.82 -32.83 16.94
CA CYS A 632 -4.18 -33.01 17.46
C CYS A 632 -4.19 -33.19 18.98
N LYS A 633 -3.28 -34.01 19.54
CA LYS A 633 -3.10 -34.18 20.99
C LYS A 633 -2.84 -32.84 21.68
N GLY A 634 -2.02 -31.98 21.08
CA GLY A 634 -1.70 -30.65 21.64
C GLY A 634 -2.85 -29.63 21.59
N LYS A 635 -3.82 -29.77 20.68
CA LYS A 635 -4.99 -28.88 20.56
C LYS A 635 -6.25 -29.37 21.29
N GLY A 636 -6.19 -30.51 21.98
CA GLY A 636 -7.36 -31.09 22.67
C GLY A 636 -8.48 -31.52 21.72
N LYS A 637 -8.18 -31.72 20.42
CA LYS A 637 -9.14 -32.29 19.47
C LYS A 637 -9.15 -33.81 19.64
N GLU A 638 -10.33 -34.42 19.63
CA GLU A 638 -10.48 -35.88 19.65
C GLU A 638 -9.66 -36.52 18.52
N GLN A 639 -9.06 -37.68 18.82
CA GLN A 639 -8.22 -38.41 17.89
C GLN A 639 -9.02 -38.74 16.62
N PRO A 640 -8.42 -38.69 15.41
CA PRO A 640 -8.92 -39.51 14.33
C PRO A 640 -8.77 -40.97 14.79
N VAL A 641 -9.89 -41.67 14.92
CA VAL A 641 -9.92 -43.11 15.20
C VAL A 641 -9.00 -43.82 14.20
N SER A 642 -8.18 -44.75 14.70
CA SER A 642 -7.27 -45.53 13.87
C SER A 642 -7.99 -46.15 12.67
N LEU A 643 -7.35 -46.10 11.50
CA LEU A 643 -7.86 -46.58 10.22
C LEU A 643 -8.01 -48.11 10.10
N ASP A 644 -8.18 -48.82 11.23
CA ASP A 644 -8.31 -50.29 11.30
C ASP A 644 -9.62 -50.79 11.93
N SER A 645 -10.57 -49.90 12.27
CA SER A 645 -11.88 -50.34 12.76
C SER A 645 -13.02 -49.62 12.05
N TYR A 646 -13.48 -50.22 10.96
CA TYR A 646 -14.87 -50.03 10.53
C TYR A 646 -15.76 -50.85 11.46
N LEU A 647 -16.70 -50.19 12.13
CA LEU A 647 -18.12 -50.55 12.21
C LEU A 647 -18.83 -49.51 13.11
N GLU A 648 -19.87 -48.89 12.53
CA GLU A 648 -21.03 -48.22 13.17
C GLU A 648 -20.78 -47.25 14.34
N GLU A 649 -21.00 -45.96 14.11
CA GLU A 649 -22.10 -45.23 14.77
C GLU A 649 -22.21 -43.79 14.27
N GLU A 650 -23.44 -43.43 13.93
CA GLU A 650 -23.92 -42.16 13.40
C GLU A 650 -24.21 -41.21 14.57
N PHE A 651 -23.45 -40.12 14.75
CA PHE A 651 -23.88 -39.02 15.61
C PHE A 651 -23.51 -37.64 15.04
N LEU A 652 -24.56 -36.82 14.95
CA LEU A 652 -24.61 -35.45 14.45
C LEU A 652 -23.82 -34.48 15.35
N THR A 653 -22.97 -33.65 14.74
CA THR A 653 -22.69 -32.32 15.26
C THR A 653 -22.84 -31.30 14.15
N GLU A 654 -24.00 -30.65 14.16
CA GLU A 654 -24.29 -29.42 13.42
C GLU A 654 -23.39 -28.30 13.95
N ASN A 655 -22.61 -27.67 13.05
CA ASN A 655 -22.34 -26.22 12.97
C ASN A 655 -21.12 -25.94 12.07
N GLY A 656 -21.33 -26.10 10.76
CA GLY A 656 -20.42 -25.60 9.70
C GLY A 656 -21.14 -24.95 8.51
N ASP A 657 -22.47 -25.11 8.44
CA ASP A 657 -23.26 -24.91 7.21
C ASP A 657 -23.58 -23.46 6.84
N PHE A 658 -23.03 -22.45 7.52
CA PHE A 658 -23.42 -21.07 7.24
C PHE A 658 -22.76 -20.49 5.96
N TRP A 659 -21.49 -20.83 5.69
CA TRP A 659 -20.76 -20.25 4.55
C TRP A 659 -20.93 -21.03 3.24
N GLN A 660 -21.14 -22.35 3.34
CA GLN A 660 -21.31 -23.23 2.18
C GLN A 660 -22.70 -23.07 1.55
N LYS A 661 -23.76 -22.83 2.35
CA LYS A 661 -25.10 -22.50 1.85
C LYS A 661 -25.16 -21.14 1.16
N PHE A 662 -24.35 -20.17 1.58
CA PHE A 662 -24.35 -18.83 0.98
C PHE A 662 -23.71 -18.81 -0.41
N GLU A 663 -22.66 -19.62 -0.65
CA GLU A 663 -22.05 -19.76 -1.97
C GLU A 663 -22.87 -20.67 -2.92
N LEU A 664 -23.49 -21.73 -2.41
CA LEU A 664 -24.31 -22.66 -3.22
C LEU A 664 -25.67 -22.07 -3.64
N LEU A 665 -26.30 -21.23 -2.81
CA LEU A 665 -27.56 -20.56 -3.16
C LEU A 665 -27.40 -19.44 -4.20
N GLY A 666 -26.16 -19.04 -4.52
CA GLY A 666 -25.86 -18.07 -5.58
C GLY A 666 -25.68 -18.68 -6.98
N HIS A 667 -25.76 -20.01 -7.13
CA HIS A 667 -25.26 -20.70 -8.32
C HIS A 667 -26.18 -21.78 -8.91
N VAL A 668 -27.48 -21.80 -8.59
CA VAL A 668 -28.47 -22.68 -9.24
C VAL A 668 -29.56 -21.86 -9.93
N GLU A 669 -29.28 -21.46 -11.16
CA GLU A 669 -30.28 -21.39 -12.24
C GLU A 669 -29.53 -21.76 -13.53
N VAL A 670 -29.92 -22.89 -14.09
CA VAL A 670 -29.24 -23.60 -15.20
C VAL A 670 -29.54 -22.87 -16.50
N ASP A 671 -28.51 -22.55 -17.29
CA ASP A 671 -28.68 -22.35 -18.73
C ASP A 671 -27.58 -23.07 -19.50
N THR A 672 -28.05 -23.91 -20.42
CA THR A 672 -27.30 -24.78 -21.33
C THR A 672 -26.67 -23.96 -22.44
N ASP A 673 -25.34 -23.78 -22.39
CA ASP A 673 -24.45 -23.80 -23.56
C ASP A 673 -23.00 -23.63 -23.09
N VAL A 674 -22.22 -24.71 -23.16
CA VAL A 674 -20.88 -24.82 -22.61
C VAL A 674 -19.89 -25.05 -23.75
N ASP A 675 -18.96 -24.10 -23.93
CA ASP A 675 -17.80 -24.20 -24.82
C ASP A 675 -16.99 -25.48 -24.55
N SER A 676 -16.40 -26.04 -25.61
CA SER A 676 -15.66 -27.31 -25.63
C SER A 676 -14.54 -27.40 -24.57
N ILE A 677 -13.92 -26.27 -24.22
CA ILE A 677 -12.82 -26.18 -23.24
C ILE A 677 -13.32 -26.35 -21.80
N THR A 678 -14.52 -25.83 -21.50
CA THR A 678 -15.19 -26.04 -20.20
C THR A 678 -15.74 -27.45 -20.04
N ARG A 679 -15.89 -28.20 -21.14
CA ARG A 679 -16.34 -29.60 -21.11
C ARG A 679 -15.20 -30.54 -20.70
N GLU A 680 -13.97 -30.25 -21.11
CA GLU A 680 -12.76 -30.94 -20.64
C GLU A 680 -12.47 -30.63 -19.16
N GLN A 681 -12.59 -29.37 -18.73
CA GLN A 681 -12.44 -29.00 -17.30
C GLN A 681 -13.56 -29.55 -16.41
N ARG A 682 -14.82 -29.63 -16.91
CA ARG A 682 -15.91 -30.28 -16.17
C ARG A 682 -15.81 -31.80 -16.15
N GLN A 683 -15.21 -32.44 -17.16
CA GLN A 683 -14.94 -33.87 -17.11
C GLN A 683 -13.86 -34.21 -16.07
N GLU A 684 -12.83 -33.37 -15.91
CA GLU A 684 -11.84 -33.53 -14.83
C GLU A 684 -12.43 -33.28 -13.43
N GLU A 685 -13.30 -32.28 -13.26
CA GLU A 685 -13.98 -32.04 -11.97
C GLU A 685 -15.00 -33.13 -11.62
N MET A 686 -15.71 -33.69 -12.61
CA MET A 686 -16.75 -34.71 -12.40
C MET A 686 -16.16 -36.13 -12.19
N GLU A 687 -14.92 -36.39 -12.62
CA GLU A 687 -14.16 -37.61 -12.26
C GLU A 687 -13.43 -37.50 -10.91
N SER A 688 -13.20 -36.29 -10.39
CA SER A 688 -12.49 -36.07 -9.10
C SER A 688 -13.27 -36.46 -7.83
N GLY A 689 -14.58 -36.70 -7.93
CA GLY A 689 -15.48 -36.89 -6.78
C GLY A 689 -15.36 -38.23 -6.03
N LYS A 690 -14.43 -39.12 -6.38
CA LYS A 690 -14.31 -40.45 -5.76
C LYS A 690 -13.12 -40.63 -4.82
N SER A 691 -12.22 -39.64 -4.69
CA SER A 691 -10.97 -39.82 -3.93
C SER A 691 -10.58 -38.57 -3.13
N SER A 692 -11.47 -38.07 -2.27
CA SER A 692 -11.14 -37.00 -1.33
C SER A 692 -11.00 -37.55 0.09
N PRO A 693 -10.08 -37.03 0.93
CA PRO A 693 -9.99 -37.45 2.32
C PRO A 693 -11.24 -37.00 3.09
N GLU A 694 -11.98 -37.94 3.67
CA GLU A 694 -13.25 -37.68 4.38
C GLU A 694 -13.07 -36.79 5.63
N TYR A 695 -11.86 -36.78 6.21
CA TYR A 695 -11.57 -36.08 7.47
C TYR A 695 -11.00 -34.67 7.30
N HIS A 696 -10.78 -34.19 6.07
CA HIS A 696 -10.18 -32.88 5.82
C HIS A 696 -10.86 -32.13 4.68
N HIS A 697 -11.36 -30.92 4.97
CA HIS A 697 -11.99 -30.04 4.01
C HIS A 697 -11.10 -28.82 3.75
N GLY A 698 -10.60 -28.68 2.52
CA GLY A 698 -9.72 -27.58 2.11
C GLY A 698 -9.83 -27.28 0.61
N ASN A 699 -9.01 -26.35 0.11
CA ASN A 699 -8.97 -26.04 -1.33
C ASN A 699 -8.19 -27.15 -2.08
N GLY A 700 -8.91 -28.15 -2.58
CA GLY A 700 -8.39 -29.40 -3.14
C GLY A 700 -9.32 -30.56 -2.80
N PRO A 701 -8.89 -31.83 -2.99
CA PRO A 701 -7.56 -32.28 -3.36
C PRO A 701 -7.24 -32.08 -4.85
N TYR A 702 -5.98 -31.73 -5.16
CA TYR A 702 -5.49 -31.63 -6.55
C TYR A 702 -4.77 -32.92 -6.96
N ASN A 703 -5.46 -33.79 -7.70
CA ASN A 703 -4.99 -35.14 -8.03
C ASN A 703 -3.75 -35.16 -8.94
N ASP A 704 -3.51 -34.09 -9.71
CA ASP A 704 -2.36 -33.94 -10.60
C ASP A 704 -1.02 -33.79 -9.85
N VAL A 705 -1.07 -33.46 -8.55
CA VAL A 705 0.09 -33.49 -7.65
C VAL A 705 0.16 -34.88 -7.01
N ASN A 706 0.82 -35.82 -7.71
CA ASN A 706 0.86 -37.23 -7.31
C ASN A 706 2.02 -37.54 -6.34
N ILE A 707 1.87 -37.17 -5.06
CA ILE A 707 2.85 -37.46 -4.01
C ILE A 707 2.43 -38.76 -3.29
N PRO A 708 3.26 -39.82 -3.27
CA PRO A 708 2.91 -41.10 -2.65
C PRO A 708 2.41 -40.95 -1.21
N GLY A 709 1.23 -41.50 -0.91
CA GLY A 709 0.65 -41.50 0.43
C GLY A 709 0.00 -40.19 0.89
N CYS A 710 0.07 -39.10 0.11
CA CYS A 710 -0.44 -37.78 0.48
C CYS A 710 -1.35 -37.14 -0.58
N TRP A 711 -2.35 -36.41 -0.12
CA TRP A 711 -3.16 -35.45 -0.88
C TRP A 711 -2.54 -34.05 -0.78
N PHE A 712 -2.60 -33.27 -1.88
CA PHE A 712 -2.15 -31.89 -1.90
C PHE A 712 -3.35 -30.93 -1.91
N PHE A 713 -3.33 -29.97 -0.97
CA PHE A 713 -4.31 -28.89 -0.87
C PHE A 713 -3.62 -27.53 -1.01
N LYS A 714 -4.19 -26.63 -1.80
CA LYS A 714 -3.66 -25.28 -2.00
C LYS A 714 -3.91 -24.42 -0.77
N LEU A 715 -3.00 -23.49 -0.51
CA LEU A 715 -3.26 -22.41 0.43
C LEU A 715 -4.34 -21.46 -0.13
N PRO A 716 -5.23 -20.94 0.73
CA PRO A 716 -6.26 -19.99 0.30
C PRO A 716 -5.61 -18.66 -0.14
N HIS A 717 -6.09 -18.09 -1.23
CA HIS A 717 -5.61 -16.82 -1.78
C HIS A 717 -6.69 -15.73 -1.68
N LYS A 718 -6.31 -14.49 -1.37
CA LYS A 718 -7.26 -13.36 -1.21
C LYS A 718 -8.10 -13.07 -2.46
N ASP A 719 -7.55 -13.34 -3.64
CA ASP A 719 -8.22 -13.13 -4.93
C ASP A 719 -9.00 -14.38 -5.40
N GLY A 720 -9.24 -15.34 -4.51
CA GLY A 720 -10.01 -16.56 -4.75
C GLY A 720 -9.17 -17.83 -4.92
N ASN A 721 -9.82 -18.99 -4.74
CA ASN A 721 -9.21 -20.33 -4.69
C ASN A 721 -8.45 -20.77 -5.96
N ALA A 722 -8.78 -20.18 -7.11
CA ALA A 722 -8.09 -20.44 -8.38
C ALA A 722 -6.68 -19.81 -8.42
N SER A 723 -6.44 -18.72 -7.68
CA SER A 723 -5.15 -18.02 -7.67
C SER A 723 -4.10 -18.77 -6.84
N ASN A 724 -2.85 -18.72 -7.27
CA ASN A 724 -1.74 -19.40 -6.60
C ASN A 724 -1.10 -18.52 -5.55
N VAL A 725 -0.76 -19.10 -4.40
CA VAL A 725 0.02 -18.42 -3.36
C VAL A 725 1.50 -18.49 -3.72
N GLY A 726 2.12 -17.33 -3.93
CA GLY A 726 3.55 -17.22 -4.26
C GLY A 726 4.49 -17.26 -3.04
N SER A 727 4.06 -16.69 -1.90
CA SER A 727 4.85 -16.70 -0.66
C SER A 727 3.93 -16.86 0.56
N PRO A 728 4.22 -17.81 1.46
CA PRO A 728 3.47 -17.97 2.72
C PRO A 728 3.80 -16.87 3.74
N PHE A 729 4.76 -15.97 3.45
CA PHE A 729 5.10 -14.83 4.30
C PHE A 729 4.43 -13.52 3.87
N ALA A 730 3.49 -13.59 2.92
CA ALA A 730 2.77 -12.42 2.45
C ALA A 730 1.88 -11.83 3.56
N LYS A 731 1.55 -10.54 3.43
CA LYS A 731 0.75 -9.80 4.42
C LYS A 731 -0.58 -10.50 4.75
N ASP A 732 -1.19 -11.12 3.76
CA ASP A 732 -2.49 -11.80 3.88
C ASP A 732 -2.45 -13.01 4.83
N PHE A 733 -1.25 -13.57 5.08
CA PHE A 733 -1.03 -14.69 6.00
C PHE A 733 -0.63 -14.27 7.41
N LEU A 734 -0.41 -12.98 7.69
CA LEU A 734 -0.08 -12.51 9.05
C LEU A 734 -1.15 -12.89 10.08
N PRO A 735 -2.47 -12.73 9.81
CA PRO A 735 -3.51 -13.18 10.73
C PRO A 735 -3.47 -14.70 10.94
N LYS A 736 -3.13 -15.47 9.90
CA LYS A 736 -2.97 -16.93 9.97
C LYS A 736 -1.78 -17.36 10.80
N MET A 737 -0.78 -16.50 10.92
CA MET A 737 0.32 -16.74 11.85
C MET A 737 -0.05 -16.35 13.28
N GLU A 738 -1.03 -15.47 13.49
CA GLU A 738 -1.50 -15.02 14.82
C GLU A 738 -2.52 -16.00 15.43
N ASP A 739 -3.45 -16.52 14.64
CA ASP A 739 -4.41 -17.55 15.05
C ASP A 739 -3.76 -18.94 15.21
N GLY A 740 -2.51 -19.08 14.77
CA GLY A 740 -1.72 -20.30 14.88
C GLY A 740 -2.05 -21.36 13.83
N THR A 741 -2.81 -21.02 12.78
CA THR A 741 -3.01 -21.88 11.60
C THR A 741 -1.71 -22.07 10.82
N LEU A 742 -0.92 -21.01 10.62
CA LEU A 742 0.40 -21.05 9.99
C LEU A 742 1.50 -20.86 11.03
N LYS A 743 2.26 -21.92 11.32
CA LYS A 743 3.34 -21.87 12.33
C LYS A 743 4.58 -22.65 11.92
N ALA A 744 5.73 -22.31 12.50
CA ALA A 744 6.93 -23.13 12.38
C ALA A 744 6.75 -24.47 13.12
N GLY A 745 7.39 -25.51 12.60
CA GLY A 745 7.30 -26.88 13.13
C GLY A 745 7.95 -27.04 14.52
N ILE A 746 7.57 -28.11 15.21
CA ILE A 746 8.07 -28.45 16.55
C ILE A 746 9.61 -28.64 16.49
N GLY A 747 10.33 -27.97 17.39
CA GLY A 747 11.80 -28.00 17.45
C GLY A 747 12.53 -26.92 16.64
N ALA A 748 11.81 -26.08 15.87
CA ALA A 748 12.40 -24.98 15.11
C ALA A 748 12.28 -23.63 15.88
N ALA A 749 13.00 -23.48 16.99
CA ALA A 749 13.02 -22.23 17.76
C ALA A 749 13.42 -21.02 16.90
N ASP A 750 14.49 -21.18 16.11
CA ASP A 750 14.94 -20.17 15.13
C ASP A 750 13.86 -19.87 14.06
N GLY A 751 13.07 -20.88 13.67
CA GLY A 751 11.98 -20.71 12.71
C GLY A 751 10.80 -19.93 13.28
N THR A 752 10.46 -20.19 14.55
CA THR A 752 9.43 -19.43 15.27
C THR A 752 9.87 -17.98 15.46
N HIS A 753 11.11 -17.78 15.90
CA HIS A 753 11.70 -16.45 16.08
C HIS A 753 11.75 -15.65 14.77
N ALA A 754 12.21 -16.25 13.67
CA ALA A 754 12.22 -15.60 12.36
C ALA A 754 10.80 -15.24 11.87
N LEU A 755 9.79 -16.05 12.18
CA LEU A 755 8.39 -15.75 11.85
C LEU A 755 7.86 -14.57 12.66
N GLU A 756 8.17 -14.51 13.97
CA GLU A 756 7.82 -13.39 14.85
C GLU A 756 8.50 -12.10 14.42
N ILE A 757 9.79 -12.14 14.05
CA ILE A 757 10.49 -10.98 13.51
C ILE A 757 9.82 -10.51 12.22
N ASN A 758 9.52 -11.41 11.28
CA ASN A 758 8.84 -11.04 10.05
C ASN A 758 7.49 -10.33 10.32
N LYS A 759 6.73 -10.77 11.32
CA LYS A 759 5.51 -10.06 11.74
C LYS A 759 5.81 -8.64 12.19
N LYS A 760 6.77 -8.45 13.10
CA LYS A 760 7.16 -7.14 13.65
C LYS A 760 7.58 -6.17 12.55
N ILE A 761 8.41 -6.61 11.60
CA ILE A 761 8.97 -5.73 10.56
C ILE A 761 8.07 -5.56 9.32
N SER A 762 7.02 -6.37 9.15
CA SER A 762 6.21 -6.39 7.93
C SER A 762 5.51 -5.06 7.65
N PHE A 763 5.09 -4.33 8.68
CA PHE A 763 4.51 -3.00 8.51
C PHE A 763 5.57 -2.01 8.03
N TRP A 764 6.69 -1.89 8.75
CA TRP A 764 7.76 -0.95 8.42
C TRP A 764 8.32 -1.20 7.02
N ARG A 765 8.58 -2.46 6.65
CA ARG A 765 9.02 -2.86 5.29
C ARG A 765 8.16 -2.29 4.17
N ASN A 766 6.85 -2.16 4.39
CA ASN A 766 5.92 -1.65 3.39
C ASN A 766 5.68 -0.13 3.49
N ALA A 767 5.91 0.47 4.66
CA ALA A 767 5.54 1.86 4.95
C ALA A 767 6.73 2.82 4.97
N HIS A 768 7.94 2.36 5.27
CA HIS A 768 9.10 3.21 5.54
C HIS A 768 9.41 4.21 4.41
N LYS A 769 9.33 3.80 3.14
CA LYS A 769 9.54 4.68 1.97
C LYS A 769 8.47 5.77 1.77
N ARG A 770 7.31 5.65 2.41
CA ARG A 770 6.22 6.65 2.34
C ARG A 770 6.21 7.56 3.56
N ILE A 771 6.81 7.11 4.66
CA ILE A 771 6.87 7.85 5.93
C ILE A 771 8.12 8.74 5.94
N ARG A 772 9.23 8.20 5.44
CA ARG A 772 10.44 8.96 5.11
C ARG A 772 10.23 9.68 3.79
#